data_AF-A0A957J4I6-F1
#
_entry.id   AF-A0A957J4I6-F1
#
_cell.length_a   1.000
_cell.length_b   1.000
_cell.length_c   1.000
_cell.angle_alpha   90.00
_cell.angle_beta   90.00
_cell.angle_gamma   90.00
#
_symmetry.space_group_name_H-M   'P 1'
#
loop_
_entity.id
_entity.type
_entity.pdbx_description
1 polymer ?
#
loop_
_entity_poly.entity_id
_entity_poly.type
_entity_poly.pdbx_seq_one_letter_code
_entity_poly.pdbx_strand_id
1 'polypeptide(L)'
;FVWKSSKLPGAGFQSWWPVIYENRVIFSGSNNYRTSIQPGGGFQFVELERDDVYPNHATDPRGTLIGGLGTAAGDWAPGTVTVNASRIYQYFNNKPWRQSVFVLNRNNGQSAETAPVLWTGTHSNSRYPPVIGADGVLYQQNNYMSDPYIAGGQISGWQPGVNYISVISSDWAAVDEPHGYSAGGDLIYWNLCCDRQIGAIDITVPNSVFADRYSDGIRPPTGGVDSSREWIYFGYNLDTIIPNYNQLYHLSDTKSYASFGSDLGANGAASGNGDYGYHGDTNAPIPYNGKIYVHRGNSIIAFTNTTAPPQELSMFATVSVQDESSSFGAAYLNELLETEIEEIVAAGHLRPAYTTHGIFDLRSRHDCGDNLTDYWSNPGETLVILLEALPYLSPSLQQSVRTYLQSEFTNYPPYQYNHIGWSGAAREIFDVPPEANISGNLNPQNKNFTYKNSGGWEGVGVWGRNPYAFYALWKYAEAFGNAGTILNNADDAFWEEFNDRPADSLLTKMPHVHNAYIAGMWGFLELQSLAGVSPSSQVQNELNRLLNLRVNTFTKDSAYAPYGRDNTVKAYCRTLNIANNFMFMVPELAAHLRTHKLNAVQTAVSDYETLAPNWFVTLNTDGFAENAVNTLYDTYGLFLAKALILGESGAELERYLDVPAFPVGDLYYVQKLVWTLANSIPDFSLSVTPTTHAIKAGETAVYTIHLQPGNDFSDNVTLSTNTPGGINISLSNNNVTLPAQVTLTVVDLHNSSFEDTLTYNITITASGGDVTRQRTIKLIINPKYSHLPIIYHQ
;
A
#
# COMPACT_ATOMS: atom_id res chain seq x y z
N PHE A 1 36.33 6.32 12.74
CA PHE A 1 36.26 5.70 11.41
C PHE A 1 34.88 5.08 11.30
N VAL A 2 34.09 5.46 10.30
CA VAL A 2 32.76 4.87 10.06
C VAL A 2 32.94 3.82 8.97
N TRP A 3 32.61 2.56 9.26
CA TRP A 3 32.59 1.51 8.25
C TRP A 3 31.50 1.85 7.21
N LYS A 4 31.88 1.97 5.93
CA LYS A 4 30.99 2.42 4.85
C LYS A 4 31.41 1.81 3.52
N SER A 5 30.45 1.25 2.77
CA SER A 5 30.66 0.75 1.41
C SER A 5 30.45 1.83 0.36
N SER A 6 30.82 1.54 -0.89
CA SER A 6 30.23 2.22 -2.04
C SER A 6 28.73 1.91 -2.13
N LYS A 7 27.99 2.68 -2.93
CA LYS A 7 26.59 2.35 -3.25
C LYS A 7 26.55 0.95 -3.88
N LEU A 8 25.67 0.10 -3.38
CA LEU A 8 25.47 -1.27 -3.85
C LEU A 8 24.25 -1.30 -4.79
N PRO A 9 24.24 -2.13 -5.84
CA PRO A 9 23.08 -2.31 -6.70
C PRO A 9 21.91 -2.97 -5.93
N GLY A 10 20.72 -2.91 -6.53
CA GLY A 10 19.49 -3.43 -5.92
C GLY A 10 18.61 -2.34 -5.30
N ALA A 11 17.38 -2.70 -4.93
CA ALA A 11 16.38 -1.77 -4.39
C ALA A 11 16.41 -1.64 -2.86
N GLY A 12 17.37 -2.30 -2.18
CA GLY A 12 17.53 -2.24 -0.74
C GLY A 12 17.90 -3.59 -0.11
N PHE A 13 17.73 -3.66 1.21
CA PHE A 13 18.05 -4.81 2.07
C PHE A 13 16.90 -5.04 3.02
N GLN A 14 15.95 -5.90 2.65
CA GLN A 14 14.68 -5.99 3.38
C GLN A 14 14.66 -7.20 4.30
N SER A 15 14.96 -8.39 3.77
CA SER A 15 15.34 -9.58 4.55
C SER A 15 16.80 -9.41 5.04
N TRP A 16 17.02 -8.50 5.99
CA TRP A 16 18.36 -8.01 6.32
C TRP A 16 18.93 -8.54 7.64
N TRP A 17 20.10 -9.18 7.54
CA TRP A 17 21.09 -9.24 8.62
C TRP A 17 22.49 -9.46 8.02
N PRO A 18 23.51 -8.70 8.42
CA PRO A 18 24.87 -8.91 7.92
C PRO A 18 25.46 -10.20 8.46
N VAL A 19 26.05 -11.02 7.59
CA VAL A 19 26.73 -12.26 7.99
C VAL A 19 28.22 -11.98 8.12
N ILE A 20 28.74 -12.07 9.34
CA ILE A 20 30.17 -11.87 9.61
C ILE A 20 30.90 -13.20 9.34
N TYR A 21 31.78 -13.19 8.35
CA TYR A 21 32.59 -14.33 7.96
C TYR A 21 34.06 -13.95 8.00
N GLU A 22 34.78 -14.35 9.06
CA GLU A 22 36.17 -13.99 9.27
C GLU A 22 36.42 -12.45 9.18
N ASN A 23 37.17 -12.02 8.15
CA ASN A 23 37.47 -10.63 7.81
C ASN A 23 36.49 -10.02 6.79
N ARG A 24 35.37 -10.69 6.49
CA ARG A 24 34.33 -10.28 5.54
C ARG A 24 32.98 -10.08 6.22
N VAL A 25 32.12 -9.32 5.57
CA VAL A 25 30.71 -9.12 5.89
C VAL A 25 29.91 -9.36 4.61
N ILE A 26 28.96 -10.29 4.65
CA ILE A 26 28.11 -10.63 3.51
C ILE A 26 26.73 -9.99 3.68
N PHE A 27 26.23 -9.37 2.61
CA PHE A 27 24.88 -8.83 2.52
C PHE A 27 24.14 -9.46 1.34
N SER A 28 22.88 -9.84 1.54
CA SER A 28 21.93 -10.16 0.47
C SER A 28 21.05 -8.94 0.22
N GLY A 29 21.11 -8.38 -0.99
CA GLY A 29 20.25 -7.29 -1.43
C GLY A 29 19.08 -7.80 -2.27
N SER A 30 18.13 -6.90 -2.55
CA SER A 30 17.02 -7.13 -3.47
C SER A 30 17.38 -6.79 -4.93
N ASN A 31 16.45 -7.01 -5.85
CA ASN A 31 16.57 -6.54 -7.24
C ASN A 31 15.77 -5.23 -7.44
N ASN A 32 16.23 -4.39 -8.36
CA ASN A 32 15.67 -3.09 -8.73
C ASN A 32 14.95 -3.11 -10.10
N TYR A 33 14.46 -4.29 -10.50
CA TYR A 33 13.70 -4.48 -11.74
C TYR A 33 12.21 -4.56 -11.43
N ARG A 34 11.41 -3.94 -12.30
CA ARG A 34 9.95 -4.11 -12.29
C ARG A 34 9.57 -5.44 -12.92
N THR A 35 8.44 -5.97 -12.51
CA THR A 35 7.94 -7.25 -13.00
C THR A 35 7.06 -7.04 -14.24
N SER A 36 7.59 -7.41 -15.42
CA SER A 36 6.83 -7.46 -16.68
C SER A 36 6.17 -6.14 -17.11
N ILE A 37 6.74 -5.00 -16.70
CA ILE A 37 6.28 -3.65 -17.04
C ILE A 37 7.47 -2.69 -17.23
N GLN A 38 7.25 -1.60 -17.97
CA GLN A 38 8.23 -0.52 -18.18
C GLN A 38 7.96 0.66 -17.23
N PRO A 39 8.96 1.50 -16.90
CA PRO A 39 10.40 1.36 -17.19
C PRO A 39 11.03 0.13 -16.54
N GLY A 40 11.94 -0.52 -17.28
CA GLY A 40 12.47 -1.83 -16.89
C GLY A 40 12.60 -2.76 -18.09
N GLY A 41 13.16 -3.96 -17.86
CA GLY A 41 13.42 -4.93 -18.92
C GLY A 41 12.16 -5.55 -19.56
N GLY A 42 10.95 -5.21 -19.10
CA GLY A 42 9.70 -5.79 -19.61
C GLY A 42 9.54 -7.29 -19.33
N PHE A 43 10.49 -7.89 -18.61
CA PHE A 43 10.61 -9.29 -18.21
C PHE A 43 10.93 -9.36 -16.73
N GLN A 44 10.76 -10.53 -16.15
CA GLN A 44 11.14 -10.76 -14.75
C GLN A 44 12.66 -10.85 -14.62
N PHE A 45 13.21 -10.44 -13.46
CA PHE A 45 14.66 -10.50 -13.26
C PHE A 45 15.22 -11.93 -13.38
N VAL A 46 14.47 -12.93 -12.90
CA VAL A 46 14.78 -14.36 -13.06
C VAL A 46 14.89 -14.78 -14.53
N GLU A 47 14.07 -14.21 -15.43
CA GLU A 47 14.10 -14.51 -16.86
C GLU A 47 15.31 -13.84 -17.54
N LEU A 48 15.55 -12.57 -17.22
CA LEU A 48 16.71 -11.83 -17.73
C LEU A 48 18.03 -12.51 -17.34
N GLU A 49 18.11 -13.04 -16.12
CA GLU A 49 19.27 -13.78 -15.66
C GLU A 49 19.38 -15.16 -16.31
N ARG A 50 18.28 -15.93 -16.39
CA ARG A 50 18.22 -17.22 -17.08
C ARG A 50 18.74 -17.12 -18.51
N ASP A 51 18.27 -16.13 -19.27
CA ASP A 51 18.61 -15.99 -20.69
C ASP A 51 20.11 -15.68 -20.90
N ASP A 52 20.72 -14.93 -19.98
CA ASP A 52 22.15 -14.60 -20.03
C ASP A 52 23.03 -15.78 -19.58
N VAL A 53 22.63 -16.51 -18.54
CA VAL A 53 23.45 -17.59 -17.95
C VAL A 53 23.22 -18.97 -18.58
N TYR A 54 22.07 -19.16 -19.22
CA TYR A 54 21.66 -20.36 -19.95
C TYR A 54 21.14 -19.98 -21.35
N PRO A 55 22.00 -19.49 -22.26
CA PRO A 55 21.55 -18.97 -23.57
C PRO A 55 20.83 -20.00 -24.46
N ASN A 56 20.98 -21.29 -24.17
CA ASN A 56 20.32 -22.39 -24.89
C ASN A 56 19.21 -23.05 -24.06
N HIS A 57 18.70 -22.41 -23.00
CA HIS A 57 17.73 -23.00 -22.06
C HIS A 57 16.47 -23.59 -22.73
N ALA A 58 16.07 -23.05 -23.88
CA ALA A 58 14.93 -23.54 -24.66
C ALA A 58 15.18 -24.89 -25.37
N THR A 59 16.44 -25.24 -25.63
CA THR A 59 16.83 -26.46 -26.37
C THR A 59 17.63 -27.44 -25.54
N ASP A 60 18.39 -26.95 -24.56
CA ASP A 60 19.16 -27.79 -23.66
C ASP A 60 18.22 -28.59 -22.75
N PRO A 61 18.59 -29.83 -22.37
CA PRO A 61 17.81 -30.59 -21.41
C PRO A 61 17.56 -29.81 -20.12
N ARG A 62 16.34 -29.89 -19.59
CA ARG A 62 16.01 -29.36 -18.26
C ARG A 62 16.99 -29.88 -17.21
N GLY A 63 17.49 -29.01 -16.36
CA GLY A 63 18.51 -29.31 -15.36
C GLY A 63 19.95 -29.38 -15.88
N THR A 64 20.21 -28.83 -17.07
CA THR A 64 21.58 -28.59 -17.53
C THR A 64 22.30 -27.66 -16.56
N LEU A 65 23.48 -28.05 -16.09
CA LEU A 65 24.20 -27.32 -15.06
C LEU A 65 24.85 -26.04 -15.60
N ILE A 66 24.99 -25.05 -14.72
CA ILE A 66 25.67 -23.78 -15.02
C ILE A 66 27.15 -23.96 -15.41
N GLY A 67 27.77 -25.06 -14.98
CA GLY A 67 29.15 -25.43 -15.31
C GLY A 67 29.41 -26.91 -15.10
N GLY A 68 30.69 -27.30 -15.25
CA GLY A 68 31.10 -28.70 -15.12
C GLY A 68 30.94 -29.25 -13.71
N LEU A 69 30.45 -30.49 -13.60
CA LEU A 69 30.33 -31.26 -12.36
C LEU A 69 31.69 -31.85 -11.95
N GLY A 70 32.00 -31.88 -10.66
CA GLY A 70 33.22 -32.50 -10.13
C GLY A 70 33.22 -32.62 -8.60
N THR A 71 34.39 -32.81 -8.00
CA THR A 71 34.59 -32.94 -6.53
C THR A 71 35.76 -32.07 -6.08
N ALA A 72 35.72 -30.78 -6.41
CA ALA A 72 36.78 -29.85 -6.04
C ALA A 72 36.98 -29.79 -4.52
N ALA A 73 38.23 -29.67 -4.09
CA ALA A 73 38.58 -29.52 -2.69
C ALA A 73 38.12 -28.15 -2.15
N GLY A 74 37.73 -28.13 -0.89
CA GLY A 74 37.30 -26.96 -0.11
C GLY A 74 37.13 -27.40 1.35
N ASP A 75 36.54 -26.52 2.17
CA ASP A 75 36.29 -26.80 3.59
C ASP A 75 35.11 -27.77 3.82
N TRP A 76 34.27 -27.97 2.80
CA TRP A 76 33.20 -28.97 2.80
C TRP A 76 33.73 -30.41 2.86
N ALA A 77 32.86 -31.36 3.22
CA ALA A 77 33.22 -32.77 3.36
C ALA A 77 33.93 -33.35 2.12
N PRO A 78 35.00 -34.16 2.28
CA PRO A 78 35.69 -34.80 1.16
C PRO A 78 34.75 -35.64 0.28
N GLY A 79 34.85 -35.47 -1.03
CA GLY A 79 33.95 -36.15 -1.98
C GLY A 79 32.64 -35.41 -2.26
N THR A 80 32.40 -34.26 -1.62
CA THR A 80 31.26 -33.40 -1.92
C THR A 80 31.21 -33.04 -3.40
N VAL A 81 30.01 -33.19 -3.98
CA VAL A 81 29.75 -32.84 -5.37
C VAL A 81 29.79 -31.32 -5.52
N THR A 82 30.47 -30.87 -6.56
CA THR A 82 30.70 -29.44 -6.84
C THR A 82 30.37 -29.11 -8.29
N VAL A 83 29.95 -27.87 -8.52
CA VAL A 83 29.73 -27.32 -9.86
C VAL A 83 30.65 -26.13 -10.06
N ASN A 84 31.33 -26.09 -11.21
CA ASN A 84 32.20 -24.98 -11.58
C ASN A 84 31.36 -23.71 -11.81
N ALA A 85 31.64 -22.65 -11.05
CA ALA A 85 30.86 -21.42 -11.06
C ALA A 85 31.44 -20.32 -11.99
N SER A 86 32.43 -20.62 -12.84
CA SER A 86 33.11 -19.64 -13.70
C SER A 86 32.15 -18.81 -14.56
N ARG A 87 31.03 -19.40 -15.01
CA ARG A 87 30.02 -18.68 -15.80
C ARG A 87 29.32 -17.58 -14.99
N ILE A 88 29.06 -17.81 -13.70
CA ILE A 88 28.45 -16.81 -12.81
C ILE A 88 29.41 -15.62 -12.63
N TYR A 89 30.69 -15.89 -12.41
CA TYR A 89 31.70 -14.82 -12.33
C TYR A 89 31.82 -14.01 -13.62
N GLN A 90 31.79 -14.67 -14.78
CA GLN A 90 31.79 -13.99 -16.09
C GLN A 90 30.55 -13.11 -16.28
N TYR A 91 29.38 -13.61 -15.88
CA TYR A 91 28.12 -12.86 -15.92
C TYR A 91 28.20 -11.59 -15.06
N PHE A 92 28.61 -11.69 -13.80
CA PHE A 92 28.73 -10.53 -12.90
C PHE A 92 29.88 -9.59 -13.24
N ASN A 93 30.93 -10.06 -13.92
CA ASN A 93 31.95 -9.19 -14.48
C ASN A 93 31.40 -8.33 -15.64
N ASN A 94 30.51 -8.90 -16.45
CA ASN A 94 29.89 -8.19 -17.58
C ASN A 94 28.71 -7.31 -17.15
N LYS A 95 27.98 -7.71 -16.10
CA LYS A 95 26.79 -7.03 -15.57
C LYS A 95 26.88 -6.85 -14.04
N PRO A 96 27.83 -6.04 -13.53
CA PRO A 96 28.03 -5.89 -12.09
C PRO A 96 26.81 -5.30 -11.36
N TRP A 97 25.97 -4.52 -12.06
CA TRP A 97 24.72 -3.97 -11.52
C TRP A 97 23.63 -5.02 -11.24
N ARG A 98 23.84 -6.28 -11.65
CA ARG A 98 22.93 -7.41 -11.36
C ARG A 98 23.34 -8.25 -10.16
N GLN A 99 24.48 -7.93 -9.54
CA GLN A 99 24.88 -8.58 -8.29
C GLN A 99 23.88 -8.27 -7.19
N SER A 100 23.55 -9.28 -6.39
CA SER A 100 22.61 -9.16 -5.26
C SER A 100 23.12 -9.86 -3.98
N VAL A 101 24.35 -10.38 -4.01
CA VAL A 101 25.12 -10.77 -2.82
C VAL A 101 26.42 -10.02 -2.83
N PHE A 102 26.70 -9.30 -1.75
CA PHE A 102 27.85 -8.40 -1.63
C PHE A 102 28.76 -8.89 -0.53
N VAL A 103 30.05 -9.04 -0.85
CA VAL A 103 31.07 -9.50 0.09
C VAL A 103 32.02 -8.35 0.34
N LEU A 104 31.93 -7.78 1.54
CA LEU A 104 32.63 -6.56 1.92
C LEU A 104 33.70 -6.85 2.98
N ASN A 105 34.78 -6.10 2.97
CA ASN A 105 35.82 -6.19 3.97
C ASN A 105 35.32 -5.61 5.32
N ARG A 106 35.44 -6.39 6.39
CA ARG A 106 34.97 -6.02 7.73
C ARG A 106 35.66 -4.78 8.31
N ASN A 107 36.88 -4.49 7.89
CA ASN A 107 37.67 -3.39 8.45
C ASN A 107 37.40 -2.05 7.75
N ASN A 108 36.96 -2.05 6.48
CA ASN A 108 36.86 -0.81 5.70
C ASN A 108 35.64 -0.68 4.78
N GLY A 109 34.80 -1.71 4.66
CA GLY A 109 33.57 -1.69 3.84
C GLY A 109 33.79 -1.79 2.33
N GLN A 110 35.03 -1.93 1.85
CA GLN A 110 35.33 -2.11 0.43
C GLN A 110 34.93 -3.51 -0.04
N SER A 111 34.57 -3.65 -1.32
CA SER A 111 34.33 -4.96 -1.92
C SER A 111 35.57 -5.86 -1.80
N ALA A 112 35.37 -7.08 -1.32
CA ALA A 112 36.43 -8.06 -1.11
C ALA A 112 36.53 -9.06 -2.27
N GLU A 113 35.40 -9.61 -2.70
CA GLU A 113 35.29 -10.52 -3.84
C GLU A 113 33.83 -10.64 -4.31
N THR A 114 33.61 -11.27 -5.47
CA THR A 114 32.26 -11.56 -5.97
C THR A 114 31.78 -12.91 -5.44
N ALA A 115 30.55 -12.99 -4.94
CA ALA A 115 29.95 -14.27 -4.61
C ALA A 115 29.33 -14.92 -5.88
N PRO A 116 29.55 -16.22 -6.14
CA PRO A 116 28.95 -16.93 -7.28
C PRO A 116 27.50 -17.35 -6.98
N VAL A 117 26.67 -16.39 -6.56
CA VAL A 117 25.28 -16.64 -6.21
C VAL A 117 24.34 -15.78 -7.05
N LEU A 118 23.64 -16.45 -7.95
CA LEU A 118 22.62 -15.88 -8.81
C LEU A 118 21.34 -15.52 -8.02
N TRP A 119 20.43 -14.77 -8.62
CA TRP A 119 19.19 -14.36 -7.98
C TRP A 119 18.26 -15.54 -7.74
N THR A 120 17.72 -15.58 -6.52
CA THR A 120 16.69 -16.53 -6.09
C THR A 120 15.78 -15.83 -5.10
N GLY A 121 14.48 -16.05 -5.21
CA GLY A 121 13.45 -15.31 -4.47
C GLY A 121 12.34 -14.88 -5.42
N THR A 122 11.26 -14.35 -4.85
CA THR A 122 10.10 -13.97 -5.67
C THR A 122 10.38 -12.71 -6.51
N HIS A 123 9.35 -12.29 -7.25
CA HIS A 123 9.34 -11.17 -8.19
C HIS A 123 9.69 -9.81 -7.54
N SER A 124 9.67 -9.74 -6.22
CA SER A 124 10.08 -8.58 -5.43
C SER A 124 10.87 -9.02 -4.19
N ASN A 125 11.95 -8.30 -3.91
CA ASN A 125 12.59 -8.18 -2.60
C ASN A 125 13.23 -9.40 -1.89
N SER A 126 12.45 -10.45 -1.56
CA SER A 126 12.80 -11.42 -0.52
C SER A 126 14.01 -12.29 -0.89
N ARG A 127 15.16 -12.03 -0.25
CA ARG A 127 16.36 -12.83 -0.40
C ARG A 127 17.11 -12.97 0.92
N TYR A 128 17.20 -14.21 1.37
CA TYR A 128 17.88 -14.54 2.63
C TYR A 128 19.41 -14.37 2.52
N PRO A 129 20.07 -13.85 3.57
CA PRO A 129 21.51 -13.94 3.76
C PRO A 129 21.97 -15.39 3.99
N PRO A 130 23.24 -15.74 3.68
CA PRO A 130 23.75 -17.08 3.95
C PRO A 130 23.79 -17.43 5.43
N VAL A 131 23.78 -18.73 5.70
CA VAL A 131 24.16 -19.28 7.02
C VAL A 131 25.55 -19.88 6.95
N ILE A 132 26.28 -19.89 8.06
CA ILE A 132 27.61 -20.52 8.14
C ILE A 132 27.43 -21.92 8.71
N GLY A 133 27.82 -22.94 7.95
CA GLY A 133 27.82 -24.32 8.40
C GLY A 133 28.89 -24.60 9.46
N ALA A 134 28.81 -25.75 10.14
CA ALA A 134 29.83 -26.17 11.10
C ALA A 134 31.21 -26.41 10.48
N ASP A 135 31.25 -26.60 9.15
CA ASP A 135 32.46 -26.71 8.34
C ASP A 135 33.07 -25.35 7.94
N GLY A 136 32.43 -24.22 8.28
CA GLY A 136 32.88 -22.89 7.89
C GLY A 136 32.55 -22.51 6.45
N VAL A 137 31.62 -23.20 5.79
CA VAL A 137 31.13 -22.87 4.44
C VAL A 137 29.86 -21.99 4.52
N LEU A 138 29.69 -21.06 3.57
CA LEU A 138 28.49 -20.24 3.46
C LEU A 138 27.42 -20.97 2.64
N TYR A 139 26.24 -21.18 3.22
CA TYR A 139 25.13 -21.87 2.59
C TYR A 139 23.96 -20.92 2.33
N GLN A 140 23.49 -20.90 1.09
CA GLN A 140 22.29 -20.16 0.66
C GLN A 140 21.70 -20.74 -0.61
N GLN A 141 20.42 -20.44 -0.88
CA GLN A 141 19.77 -20.77 -2.15
C GLN A 141 20.55 -20.16 -3.33
N ASN A 142 20.67 -20.94 -4.40
CA ASN A 142 21.40 -20.55 -5.61
C ASN A 142 20.75 -21.16 -6.86
N ASN A 143 21.01 -20.56 -8.01
CA ASN A 143 20.59 -21.05 -9.33
C ASN A 143 21.78 -21.73 -10.01
N TYR A 144 21.66 -23.02 -10.31
CA TYR A 144 22.73 -23.77 -10.98
C TYR A 144 22.22 -24.83 -11.96
N MET A 145 20.92 -24.87 -12.23
CA MET A 145 20.25 -25.79 -13.16
C MET A 145 19.32 -25.03 -14.13
N SER A 146 19.48 -25.23 -15.43
CA SER A 146 18.67 -24.62 -16.49
C SER A 146 17.24 -25.18 -16.56
N ASP A 147 16.30 -24.41 -17.09
CA ASP A 147 14.95 -24.85 -17.46
C ASP A 147 14.44 -23.97 -18.61
N PRO A 148 13.59 -24.49 -19.53
CA PRO A 148 13.02 -23.67 -20.59
C PRO A 148 12.22 -22.46 -20.10
N TYR A 149 11.65 -22.54 -18.90
CA TYR A 149 10.78 -21.53 -18.31
C TYR A 149 11.36 -20.93 -17.02
N ILE A 150 11.64 -21.74 -16.01
CA ILE A 150 12.07 -21.23 -14.70
C ILE A 150 13.24 -22.06 -14.22
N ALA A 151 14.43 -21.45 -14.23
CA ALA A 151 15.66 -22.10 -13.79
C ALA A 151 15.50 -22.63 -12.35
N GLY A 152 16.37 -23.57 -11.98
CA GLY A 152 16.32 -24.22 -10.69
C GLY A 152 17.66 -24.28 -10.00
N GLY A 153 17.58 -24.73 -8.76
CA GLY A 153 18.71 -24.99 -7.90
C GLY A 153 18.21 -25.50 -6.56
N GLN A 154 19.02 -25.31 -5.53
CA GLN A 154 18.69 -25.52 -4.13
C GLN A 154 19.72 -24.71 -3.31
N ILE A 155 19.83 -24.97 -2.02
CA ILE A 155 20.92 -24.45 -1.20
C ILE A 155 22.23 -25.05 -1.72
N SER A 156 23.18 -24.17 -2.01
CA SER A 156 24.55 -24.52 -2.36
C SER A 156 25.52 -23.93 -1.34
N GLY A 157 26.61 -24.63 -1.06
CA GLY A 157 27.70 -24.07 -0.27
C GLY A 157 28.70 -23.32 -1.14
N TRP A 158 29.24 -22.22 -0.62
CA TRP A 158 30.32 -21.47 -1.25
C TRP A 158 31.36 -21.08 -0.20
N GLN A 159 32.62 -21.28 -0.56
CA GLN A 159 33.77 -20.85 0.25
C GLN A 159 34.48 -19.71 -0.49
N PRO A 160 34.66 -18.54 0.15
CA PRO A 160 35.43 -17.45 -0.42
C PRO A 160 36.82 -17.89 -0.91
N GLY A 161 37.23 -17.41 -2.08
CA GLY A 161 38.47 -17.83 -2.75
C GLY A 161 38.39 -19.11 -3.59
N VAL A 162 37.24 -19.80 -3.63
CA VAL A 162 37.03 -21.02 -4.45
C VAL A 162 36.06 -20.76 -5.61
N ASN A 163 36.37 -21.28 -6.80
CA ASN A 163 35.58 -21.10 -8.03
C ASN A 163 34.45 -22.12 -8.22
N TYR A 164 34.03 -22.76 -7.14
CA TYR A 164 33.07 -23.87 -7.15
C TYR A 164 32.00 -23.62 -6.09
N ILE A 165 30.80 -24.12 -6.37
CA ILE A 165 29.74 -24.25 -5.38
C ILE A 165 29.54 -25.73 -5.06
N SER A 166 29.26 -26.07 -3.80
CA SER A 166 28.90 -27.43 -3.40
C SER A 166 27.41 -27.68 -3.55
N VAL A 167 27.06 -28.87 -4.05
CA VAL A 167 25.66 -29.31 -4.23
C VAL A 167 25.30 -30.24 -3.09
N ILE A 168 24.53 -29.72 -2.12
CA ILE A 168 24.17 -30.46 -0.91
C ILE A 168 22.76 -31.03 -0.95
N SER A 169 21.98 -30.82 -2.02
CA SER A 169 20.64 -31.37 -2.16
C SER A 169 20.41 -32.01 -3.53
N SER A 170 19.64 -33.09 -3.53
CA SER A 170 19.09 -33.72 -4.75
C SER A 170 17.63 -33.31 -5.03
N ASP A 171 17.13 -32.26 -4.38
CA ASP A 171 15.80 -31.69 -4.63
C ASP A 171 15.84 -30.55 -5.66
N TRP A 172 14.69 -30.28 -6.27
CA TRP A 172 14.50 -29.15 -7.19
C TRP A 172 13.77 -28.02 -6.49
N ALA A 173 14.40 -26.87 -6.42
CA ALA A 173 13.77 -25.61 -6.07
C ALA A 173 13.81 -24.65 -7.27
N ALA A 174 12.63 -24.21 -7.71
CA ALA A 174 12.52 -23.15 -8.71
C ALA A 174 13.03 -21.82 -8.12
N VAL A 175 13.71 -21.02 -8.94
CA VAL A 175 14.43 -19.84 -8.45
C VAL A 175 13.52 -18.68 -8.05
N ASP A 176 12.28 -18.65 -8.55
CA ASP A 176 11.24 -17.67 -8.18
C ASP A 176 10.56 -17.99 -6.84
N GLU A 177 10.96 -19.08 -6.19
CA GLU A 177 10.42 -19.55 -4.91
C GLU A 177 11.41 -19.26 -3.76
N PRO A 178 11.05 -18.42 -2.76
CA PRO A 178 11.95 -18.07 -1.68
C PRO A 178 12.18 -19.23 -0.70
N HIS A 179 13.41 -19.33 -0.19
CA HIS A 179 13.78 -20.24 0.89
C HIS A 179 14.21 -19.51 2.16
N GLY A 180 13.62 -19.89 3.29
CA GLY A 180 14.20 -19.64 4.60
C GLY A 180 15.13 -20.79 4.98
N TYR A 181 16.24 -20.50 5.64
CA TYR A 181 17.18 -21.52 6.10
C TYR A 181 17.91 -21.12 7.38
N SER A 182 18.31 -22.13 8.15
CA SER A 182 19.07 -22.01 9.39
C SER A 182 20.14 -23.11 9.44
N ALA A 183 21.11 -22.99 10.34
CA ALA A 183 22.14 -24.01 10.55
C ALA A 183 22.22 -24.40 12.04
N GLY A 184 22.50 -25.67 12.31
CA GLY A 184 22.67 -26.16 13.68
C GLY A 184 23.38 -27.51 13.70
N GLY A 185 24.54 -27.57 14.39
CA GLY A 185 25.41 -28.75 14.35
C GLY A 185 25.83 -29.06 12.91
N ASP A 186 25.73 -30.32 12.52
CA ASP A 186 26.10 -30.82 11.19
C ASP A 186 24.99 -30.64 10.14
N LEU A 187 23.91 -29.92 10.46
CA LEU A 187 22.72 -29.82 9.63
C LEU A 187 22.45 -28.40 9.13
N ILE A 188 22.03 -28.31 7.87
CA ILE A 188 21.36 -27.13 7.29
C ILE A 188 19.87 -27.43 7.22
N TYR A 189 19.07 -26.58 7.87
CA TYR A 189 17.62 -26.63 7.85
C TYR A 189 17.09 -25.66 6.82
N TRP A 190 16.02 -26.04 6.14
CA TRP A 190 15.47 -25.22 5.07
C TRP A 190 13.96 -25.36 4.96
N ASN A 191 13.34 -24.34 4.40
CA ASN A 191 11.96 -24.38 4.00
C ASN A 191 11.77 -23.70 2.64
N LEU A 192 10.94 -24.31 1.81
CA LEU A 192 10.36 -23.68 0.63
C LEU A 192 9.12 -22.90 1.07
N CYS A 193 8.83 -21.79 0.39
CA CYS A 193 7.66 -20.93 0.60
C CYS A 193 6.30 -21.66 0.60
N CYS A 194 5.23 -20.93 0.95
CA CYS A 194 3.83 -21.37 0.84
C CYS A 194 3.59 -22.77 1.43
N ASP A 195 4.10 -23.06 2.63
CA ASP A 195 3.87 -24.34 3.31
C ASP A 195 4.13 -25.58 2.43
N ARG A 196 5.01 -25.46 1.41
CA ARG A 196 5.25 -26.49 0.40
C ARG A 196 6.14 -27.57 0.94
N GLN A 197 7.35 -27.23 1.36
CA GLN A 197 8.32 -28.23 1.80
C GLN A 197 9.19 -27.68 2.93
N ILE A 198 9.62 -28.58 3.80
CA ILE A 198 10.56 -28.28 4.85
C ILE A 198 11.47 -29.48 5.09
N GLY A 199 12.72 -29.23 5.41
CA GLY A 199 13.65 -30.30 5.67
C GLY A 199 14.95 -29.89 6.32
N ALA A 200 15.83 -30.87 6.41
CA ALA A 200 17.21 -30.71 6.85
C ALA A 200 18.16 -31.57 6.01
N ILE A 201 19.41 -31.15 5.95
CA ILE A 201 20.48 -31.75 5.16
C ILE A 201 21.73 -31.89 6.05
N ASP A 202 22.28 -33.10 6.16
CA ASP A 202 23.60 -33.36 6.74
C ASP A 202 24.70 -32.98 5.75
N ILE A 203 25.53 -32.02 6.13
CA ILE A 203 26.62 -31.49 5.30
C ILE A 203 27.93 -32.25 5.48
N THR A 204 28.00 -33.19 6.41
CA THR A 204 29.19 -34.04 6.63
C THR A 204 29.24 -35.26 5.72
N VAL A 205 28.10 -35.60 5.10
CA VAL A 205 27.97 -36.71 4.16
C VAL A 205 27.80 -36.16 2.73
N PRO A 206 28.67 -36.52 1.77
CA PRO A 206 28.56 -36.08 0.38
C PRO A 206 27.27 -36.54 -0.32
N ASN A 207 26.71 -35.68 -1.18
CA ASN A 207 25.54 -35.98 -2.02
C ASN A 207 25.89 -36.80 -3.29
N SER A 208 26.32 -38.05 -3.14
CA SER A 208 26.70 -38.87 -4.30
C SER A 208 25.54 -39.13 -5.27
N VAL A 209 24.30 -39.20 -4.75
CA VAL A 209 23.07 -39.44 -5.53
C VAL A 209 22.90 -38.42 -6.66
N PHE A 210 23.21 -37.14 -6.43
CA PHE A 210 23.11 -36.11 -7.46
C PHE A 210 24.06 -36.38 -8.63
N ALA A 211 25.31 -36.76 -8.33
CA ALA A 211 26.31 -37.04 -9.35
C ALA A 211 25.99 -38.32 -10.13
N ASP A 212 25.50 -39.36 -9.45
CA ASP A 212 25.08 -40.61 -10.07
C ASP A 212 23.93 -40.35 -11.05
N ARG A 213 22.87 -39.66 -10.61
CA ARG A 213 21.73 -39.28 -11.47
C ARG A 213 22.17 -38.45 -12.67
N TYR A 214 23.06 -37.48 -12.44
CA TYR A 214 23.57 -36.65 -13.53
C TYR A 214 24.35 -37.49 -14.56
N SER A 215 25.16 -38.44 -14.09
CA SER A 215 25.94 -39.35 -14.95
C SER A 215 25.06 -40.34 -15.71
N ASP A 216 23.96 -40.77 -15.11
CA ASP A 216 22.95 -41.65 -15.71
C ASP A 216 22.03 -40.93 -16.71
N GLY A 217 22.26 -39.64 -16.97
CA GLY A 217 21.47 -38.85 -17.93
C GLY A 217 20.12 -38.38 -17.38
N ILE A 218 19.87 -38.49 -16.08
CA ILE A 218 18.65 -38.00 -15.44
C ILE A 218 18.72 -36.46 -15.37
N ARG A 219 17.69 -35.80 -15.89
CA ARG A 219 17.64 -34.36 -16.15
C ARG A 219 16.23 -33.81 -15.83
N PRO A 220 16.07 -32.95 -14.80
CA PRO A 220 17.09 -32.53 -13.84
C PRO A 220 17.60 -33.71 -12.99
N PRO A 221 18.85 -33.68 -12.46
CA PRO A 221 19.43 -34.73 -11.63
C PRO A 221 18.81 -34.80 -10.21
N THR A 222 17.50 -34.60 -10.14
CA THR A 222 16.66 -34.54 -8.94
C THR A 222 15.61 -35.66 -9.02
N GLY A 223 14.80 -35.84 -7.98
CA GLY A 223 13.72 -36.87 -7.98
C GLY A 223 13.65 -37.72 -6.72
N GLY A 224 14.00 -37.15 -5.57
CA GLY A 224 13.92 -37.80 -4.26
C GLY A 224 15.17 -37.51 -3.44
N VAL A 225 14.96 -37.42 -2.12
CA VAL A 225 16.02 -37.14 -1.15
C VAL A 225 16.94 -38.32 -0.92
N ASP A 226 18.19 -38.04 -0.58
CA ASP A 226 19.11 -39.07 -0.07
C ASP A 226 18.80 -39.32 1.41
N SER A 227 18.04 -40.38 1.69
CA SER A 227 17.57 -40.69 3.05
C SER A 227 18.68 -41.00 4.07
N SER A 228 19.93 -41.14 3.63
CA SER A 228 21.08 -41.26 4.53
C SER A 228 21.53 -39.92 5.13
N ARG A 229 21.12 -38.79 4.53
CA ARG A 229 21.59 -37.44 4.88
C ARG A 229 20.54 -36.33 4.78
N GLU A 230 19.36 -36.61 4.23
CA GLU A 230 18.30 -35.62 4.01
C GLU A 230 17.00 -36.08 4.67
N TRP A 231 16.32 -35.16 5.35
CA TRP A 231 15.02 -35.37 5.99
C TRP A 231 14.01 -34.35 5.50
N ILE A 232 12.83 -34.82 5.12
CA ILE A 232 11.67 -33.97 4.78
C ILE A 232 10.64 -34.14 5.89
N TYR A 233 10.29 -33.05 6.59
CA TYR A 233 9.30 -33.13 7.68
C TYR A 233 7.86 -33.07 7.15
N PHE A 234 7.63 -32.35 6.06
CA PHE A 234 6.39 -32.40 5.26
C PHE A 234 6.65 -31.96 3.82
N GLY A 235 5.74 -32.34 2.90
CA GLY A 235 5.81 -32.01 1.48
C GLY A 235 4.42 -31.93 0.84
N TYR A 236 3.95 -30.71 0.58
CA TYR A 236 2.66 -30.34 -0.03
C TYR A 236 1.44 -30.94 0.69
N ASN A 237 1.58 -31.26 1.98
CA ASN A 237 0.58 -31.98 2.76
C ASN A 237 0.52 -31.56 4.24
N LEU A 238 0.99 -30.36 4.58
CA LEU A 238 1.03 -29.90 5.99
C LEU A 238 -0.37 -29.86 6.62
N ASP A 239 -1.38 -29.40 5.89
CA ASP A 239 -2.79 -29.39 6.29
C ASP A 239 -3.32 -30.79 6.65
N THR A 240 -2.81 -31.82 5.98
CA THR A 240 -3.18 -33.21 6.25
C THR A 240 -2.48 -33.73 7.52
N ILE A 241 -1.23 -33.32 7.75
CA ILE A 241 -0.43 -33.74 8.91
C ILE A 241 -0.87 -32.98 10.17
N ILE A 242 -1.24 -31.70 10.03
CA ILE A 242 -1.63 -30.79 11.10
C ILE A 242 -2.86 -30.00 10.64
N PRO A 243 -4.06 -30.60 10.73
CA PRO A 243 -5.30 -29.91 10.37
C PRO A 243 -5.47 -28.59 11.14
N ASN A 244 -6.03 -27.57 10.48
CA ASN A 244 -6.37 -26.26 11.06
C ASN A 244 -5.18 -25.39 11.54
N TYR A 245 -3.93 -25.74 11.24
CA TYR A 245 -2.77 -24.91 11.64
C TYR A 245 -2.86 -23.45 11.15
N ASN A 246 -3.61 -23.20 10.08
CA ASN A 246 -3.80 -21.90 9.46
C ASN A 246 -5.23 -21.35 9.66
N GLN A 247 -5.99 -21.80 10.66
CA GLN A 247 -7.42 -21.46 10.79
C GLN A 247 -7.72 -19.96 10.87
N LEU A 248 -6.85 -19.13 11.46
CA LEU A 248 -7.06 -17.67 11.51
C LEU A 248 -6.55 -16.96 10.24
N TYR A 249 -5.94 -17.73 9.33
CA TYR A 249 -5.23 -17.29 8.14
C TYR A 249 -5.78 -17.98 6.88
N HIS A 250 -6.95 -18.62 6.96
CA HIS A 250 -7.55 -19.41 5.89
C HIS A 250 -8.73 -18.71 5.19
N LEU A 251 -8.65 -18.65 3.86
CA LEU A 251 -9.80 -18.52 2.95
C LEU A 251 -9.90 -19.82 2.14
N SER A 252 -11.07 -20.10 1.57
CA SER A 252 -11.35 -21.26 0.71
C SER A 252 -10.54 -21.27 -0.60
N ASP A 253 -9.21 -21.35 -0.53
CA ASP A 253 -8.33 -21.66 -1.65
C ASP A 253 -8.38 -23.17 -1.91
N THR A 254 -8.29 -23.57 -3.18
CA THR A 254 -8.37 -24.97 -3.61
C THR A 254 -7.07 -25.72 -3.39
N LYS A 255 -5.96 -25.02 -3.09
CA LYS A 255 -4.64 -25.60 -2.80
C LYS A 255 -4.33 -25.51 -1.32
N SER A 256 -4.21 -26.66 -0.67
CA SER A 256 -3.94 -26.73 0.77
C SER A 256 -2.67 -26.03 1.22
N TYR A 257 -1.60 -26.09 0.41
CA TYR A 257 -0.32 -25.41 0.69
C TYR A 257 -0.34 -23.91 0.35
N ALA A 258 -1.31 -23.43 -0.43
CA ALA A 258 -1.38 -22.03 -0.85
C ALA A 258 -2.55 -21.25 -0.21
N SER A 259 -3.14 -21.76 0.88
CA SER A 259 -4.35 -21.20 1.49
C SER A 259 -4.01 -20.04 2.44
N PHE A 260 -4.30 -18.80 2.01
CA PHE A 260 -3.99 -17.58 2.77
C PHE A 260 -5.10 -16.51 2.67
N GLY A 261 -5.46 -15.95 3.82
CA GLY A 261 -6.44 -14.88 4.03
C GLY A 261 -7.22 -15.13 5.32
N SER A 262 -7.43 -14.15 6.17
CA SER A 262 -8.10 -14.39 7.47
C SER A 262 -9.59 -14.68 7.33
N ASP A 263 -10.10 -15.67 8.07
CA ASP A 263 -11.54 -15.81 8.39
C ASP A 263 -11.89 -15.13 9.72
N LEU A 264 -11.05 -14.21 10.23
CA LEU A 264 -11.29 -13.44 11.46
C LEU A 264 -10.82 -12.00 11.31
N GLY A 265 -11.78 -11.10 11.33
CA GLY A 265 -11.67 -9.67 11.47
C GLY A 265 -11.90 -9.20 12.92
N ALA A 266 -12.13 -7.90 13.10
CA ALA A 266 -12.33 -7.30 14.42
C ALA A 266 -13.44 -8.03 15.22
N ASN A 267 -13.16 -8.33 16.50
CA ASN A 267 -14.07 -9.04 17.41
C ASN A 267 -14.41 -10.49 17.03
N GLY A 268 -13.60 -11.14 16.19
CA GLY A 268 -13.75 -12.55 15.84
C GLY A 268 -14.79 -12.84 14.75
N ALA A 269 -15.23 -11.82 13.99
CA ALA A 269 -16.15 -11.97 12.87
C ALA A 269 -15.38 -12.18 11.56
N ALA A 270 -15.77 -13.11 10.69
CA ALA A 270 -14.99 -13.40 9.48
C ALA A 270 -14.82 -12.23 8.50
N SER A 271 -13.63 -12.08 7.94
CA SER A 271 -13.29 -10.98 7.02
C SER A 271 -12.20 -11.37 6.02
N GLY A 272 -12.57 -11.60 4.77
CA GLY A 272 -11.65 -11.99 3.69
C GLY A 272 -10.75 -10.87 3.15
N ASN A 273 -10.62 -9.74 3.86
CA ASN A 273 -9.89 -8.58 3.39
C ASN A 273 -8.38 -8.63 3.64
N GLY A 274 -7.87 -9.68 4.30
CA GLY A 274 -6.43 -9.84 4.52
C GLY A 274 -5.64 -9.70 3.22
N ASP A 275 -4.54 -8.95 3.32
CA ASP A 275 -3.64 -8.52 2.24
C ASP A 275 -2.26 -9.20 2.28
N TYR A 276 -2.03 -10.14 3.20
CA TYR A 276 -0.80 -10.94 3.27
C TYR A 276 -0.76 -12.12 2.30
N GLY A 277 0.43 -12.41 1.82
CA GLY A 277 0.70 -13.50 0.88
C GLY A 277 1.62 -14.58 1.42
N TYR A 278 2.21 -15.31 0.48
CA TYR A 278 2.88 -16.59 0.73
C TYR A 278 4.28 -16.70 0.14
N HIS A 279 4.71 -15.68 -0.62
CA HIS A 279 6.06 -15.53 -1.17
C HIS A 279 6.88 -14.40 -0.50
N GLY A 280 6.42 -13.90 0.66
CA GLY A 280 7.20 -12.99 1.50
C GLY A 280 8.34 -13.71 2.25
N ASP A 281 8.85 -13.06 3.30
CA ASP A 281 9.85 -13.66 4.17
C ASP A 281 9.28 -14.85 4.95
N THR A 282 9.91 -16.01 4.79
CA THR A 282 9.57 -17.26 5.45
C THR A 282 10.49 -17.57 6.65
N ASN A 283 9.92 -18.06 7.74
CA ASN A 283 10.69 -18.47 8.90
C ASN A 283 11.30 -19.87 8.71
N ALA A 284 12.63 -19.93 8.83
CA ALA A 284 13.42 -21.15 8.79
C ALA A 284 13.06 -22.10 9.95
N PRO A 285 13.26 -23.42 9.79
CA PRO A 285 13.11 -24.37 10.89
C PRO A 285 14.19 -24.12 11.95
N ILE A 286 13.84 -24.15 13.23
CA ILE A 286 14.77 -23.92 14.33
C ILE A 286 14.85 -25.16 15.24
N PRO A 287 16.01 -25.83 15.37
CA PRO A 287 16.18 -26.89 16.33
C PRO A 287 16.31 -26.33 17.75
N TYR A 288 15.50 -26.83 18.69
CA TYR A 288 15.60 -26.47 20.10
C TYR A 288 15.09 -27.61 20.99
N ASN A 289 15.86 -27.94 22.03
CA ASN A 289 15.50 -28.93 23.06
C ASN A 289 14.94 -30.26 22.50
N GLY A 290 15.60 -30.81 21.47
CA GLY A 290 15.23 -32.09 20.84
C GLY A 290 14.01 -32.03 19.91
N LYS A 291 13.54 -30.83 19.55
CA LYS A 291 12.43 -30.61 18.61
C LYS A 291 12.83 -29.66 17.50
N ILE A 292 12.07 -29.66 16.41
CA ILE A 292 12.18 -28.67 15.33
C ILE A 292 10.96 -27.76 15.36
N TYR A 293 11.18 -26.47 15.58
CA TYR A 293 10.14 -25.45 15.62
C TYR A 293 10.02 -24.75 14.28
N VAL A 294 8.80 -24.51 13.83
CA VAL A 294 8.50 -23.83 12.56
C VAL A 294 7.31 -22.90 12.74
N HIS A 295 7.26 -21.81 11.99
CA HIS A 295 6.12 -20.88 11.96
C HIS A 295 5.41 -20.98 10.61
N ARG A 296 4.13 -21.36 10.60
CA ARG A 296 3.33 -21.60 9.38
C ARG A 296 1.92 -21.07 9.58
N GLY A 297 1.42 -20.28 8.64
CA GLY A 297 0.20 -19.50 8.83
C GLY A 297 0.26 -18.70 10.12
N ASN A 298 -0.72 -18.90 11.00
CA ASN A 298 -0.81 -18.28 12.32
C ASN A 298 -0.38 -19.23 13.47
N SER A 299 0.37 -20.30 13.17
CA SER A 299 0.77 -21.33 14.13
C SER A 299 2.28 -21.48 14.29
N ILE A 300 2.71 -21.75 15.53
CA ILE A 300 4.03 -22.30 15.84
C ILE A 300 3.87 -23.80 16.01
N ILE A 301 4.56 -24.57 15.18
CA ILE A 301 4.50 -26.03 15.12
C ILE A 301 5.82 -26.60 15.62
N ALA A 302 5.77 -27.66 16.43
CA ALA A 302 6.96 -28.34 16.94
C ALA A 302 6.97 -29.82 16.53
N PHE A 303 7.87 -30.19 15.63
CA PHE A 303 8.09 -31.58 15.24
C PHE A 303 8.94 -32.31 16.28
N THR A 304 8.57 -33.55 16.58
CA THR A 304 9.27 -34.44 17.51
C THR A 304 9.64 -35.74 16.80
N ASN A 305 10.50 -36.55 17.39
CA ASN A 305 10.88 -37.87 16.86
C ASN A 305 9.83 -38.97 17.13
N THR A 306 8.58 -38.60 17.42
CA THR A 306 7.51 -39.54 17.75
C THR A 306 6.45 -39.58 16.65
N THR A 307 5.73 -40.69 16.55
CA THR A 307 4.58 -40.85 15.65
C THR A 307 3.25 -40.58 16.33
N ALA A 308 3.26 -39.90 17.49
CA ALA A 308 2.05 -39.55 18.20
C ALA A 308 1.22 -38.56 17.36
N PRO A 309 -0.13 -38.60 17.43
CA PRO A 309 -0.96 -37.59 16.79
C PRO A 309 -0.57 -36.17 17.23
N PRO A 310 -0.71 -35.16 16.35
CA PRO A 310 -0.44 -33.77 16.71
C PRO A 310 -1.33 -33.35 17.88
N GLN A 311 -0.73 -32.63 18.84
CA GLN A 311 -1.45 -32.06 19.98
C GLN A 311 -1.58 -30.55 19.78
N GLU A 312 -2.82 -30.08 19.62
CA GLU A 312 -3.14 -28.67 19.60
C GLU A 312 -2.98 -28.06 21.00
N LEU A 313 -2.34 -26.90 21.08
CA LEU A 313 -2.24 -26.10 22.31
C LEU A 313 -3.23 -24.94 22.25
N SER A 314 -3.63 -24.42 23.42
CA SER A 314 -4.51 -23.26 23.49
C SER A 314 -3.87 -22.05 22.81
N MET A 315 -4.67 -21.29 22.06
CA MET A 315 -4.23 -19.99 21.51
C MET A 315 -3.71 -19.07 22.61
N PHE A 316 -2.63 -18.33 22.29
CA PHE A 316 -2.12 -17.31 23.18
C PHE A 316 -3.15 -16.19 23.35
N ALA A 317 -3.32 -15.70 24.58
CA ALA A 317 -4.17 -14.56 24.84
C ALA A 317 -3.48 -13.27 24.36
N THR A 318 -4.24 -12.39 23.69
CA THR A 318 -3.79 -11.03 23.39
C THR A 318 -3.51 -10.30 24.71
N VAL A 319 -2.33 -9.68 24.81
CA VAL A 319 -1.96 -8.87 25.96
C VAL A 319 -2.24 -7.41 25.62
N SER A 320 -3.03 -6.73 26.45
CA SER A 320 -3.19 -5.28 26.32
C SER A 320 -1.88 -4.59 26.69
N VAL A 321 -1.34 -3.79 25.77
CA VAL A 321 -0.18 -2.93 26.02
C VAL A 321 -0.71 -1.53 26.32
N GLN A 322 -0.18 -0.87 27.35
CA GLN A 322 -0.38 0.57 27.52
C GLN A 322 0.70 1.29 26.70
N ASP A 323 0.30 1.90 25.60
CA ASP A 323 1.19 2.75 24.83
C ASP A 323 1.35 4.11 25.53
N GLU A 324 2.58 4.44 25.92
CA GLU A 324 2.94 5.82 26.27
C GLU A 324 3.14 6.58 24.96
N SER A 325 2.19 7.43 24.56
CA SER A 325 2.37 8.28 23.37
C SER A 325 2.95 9.64 23.74
N SER A 326 4.11 9.97 23.18
CA SER A 326 4.60 11.34 23.10
C SER A 326 4.41 11.85 21.67
N SER A 327 3.70 12.96 21.51
CA SER A 327 3.68 13.73 20.25
C SER A 327 4.93 14.61 20.17
N PHE A 328 5.58 14.67 19.01
CA PHE A 328 6.64 15.63 18.69
C PHE A 328 6.08 17.05 18.51
N GLY A 329 4.77 17.16 18.20
CA GLY A 329 4.03 18.40 18.14
C GLY A 329 4.14 19.15 16.81
N ALA A 330 3.21 20.09 16.60
CA ALA A 330 3.04 20.79 15.32
C ALA A 330 4.28 21.55 14.82
N ALA A 331 5.12 22.07 15.73
CA ALA A 331 6.34 22.78 15.34
C ALA A 331 7.35 21.86 14.64
N TYR A 332 7.57 20.66 15.20
CA TYR A 332 8.45 19.65 14.60
C TYR A 332 7.89 19.15 13.27
N LEU A 333 6.59 18.86 13.22
CA LEU A 333 5.93 18.39 12.00
C LEU A 333 5.94 19.44 10.87
N ASN A 334 5.83 20.72 11.20
CA ASN A 334 5.99 21.81 10.22
C ASN A 334 7.42 21.86 9.66
N GLU A 335 8.45 21.76 10.51
CA GLU A 335 9.86 21.74 10.06
C GLU A 335 10.14 20.54 9.14
N LEU A 336 9.59 19.38 9.47
CA LEU A 336 9.67 18.18 8.64
C LEU A 336 8.96 18.37 7.29
N LEU A 337 7.75 18.94 7.30
CA LEU A 337 7.01 19.25 6.07
C LEU A 337 7.77 20.25 5.18
N GLU A 338 8.36 21.30 5.75
CA GLU A 338 9.19 22.24 4.98
C GLU A 338 10.40 21.56 4.36
N THR A 339 11.07 20.69 5.11
CA THR A 339 12.24 19.93 4.61
C THR A 339 11.89 19.10 3.38
N GLU A 340 10.83 18.28 3.45
CA GLU A 340 10.38 17.45 2.33
C GLU A 340 10.01 18.29 1.10
N ILE A 341 9.39 19.46 1.29
CA ILE A 341 8.99 20.35 0.20
C ILE A 341 10.18 21.11 -0.41
N GLU A 342 11.15 21.52 0.41
CA GLU A 342 12.40 22.12 -0.08
C GLU A 342 13.14 21.16 -1.01
N GLU A 343 13.19 19.88 -0.67
CA GLU A 343 13.80 18.84 -1.52
C GLU A 343 13.06 18.69 -2.85
N ILE A 344 11.73 18.71 -2.86
CA ILE A 344 10.91 18.68 -4.09
C ILE A 344 11.23 19.89 -4.98
N VAL A 345 11.17 21.10 -4.41
CA VAL A 345 11.42 22.34 -5.17
C VAL A 345 12.85 22.37 -5.71
N ALA A 346 13.84 21.93 -4.92
CA ALA A 346 15.24 21.90 -5.31
C ALA A 346 15.52 20.89 -6.44
N ALA A 347 14.83 19.76 -6.45
CA ALA A 347 14.96 18.75 -7.50
C ALA A 347 14.38 19.20 -8.85
N GLY A 348 13.43 20.13 -8.86
CA GLY A 348 12.69 20.53 -10.05
C GLY A 348 11.70 19.46 -10.49
N HIS A 349 11.36 19.40 -11.78
CA HIS A 349 10.38 18.41 -12.27
C HIS A 349 10.82 16.98 -11.95
N LEU A 350 10.03 16.31 -11.09
CA LEU A 350 10.25 14.94 -10.66
C LEU A 350 9.47 13.97 -11.55
N ARG A 351 10.15 12.94 -12.06
CA ARG A 351 9.47 11.83 -12.75
C ARG A 351 8.66 10.98 -11.76
N PRO A 352 7.76 10.10 -12.22
CA PRO A 352 7.10 9.13 -11.35
C PRO A 352 8.12 8.28 -10.60
N ALA A 353 7.80 7.92 -9.36
CA ALA A 353 8.54 6.91 -8.63
C ALA A 353 8.06 5.51 -9.01
N TYR A 354 8.94 4.52 -8.92
CA TYR A 354 8.51 3.12 -8.82
C TYR A 354 9.33 2.33 -7.81
N THR A 355 8.68 1.30 -7.27
CA THR A 355 9.31 0.13 -6.64
C THR A 355 8.55 -1.11 -7.13
N THR A 356 9.18 -2.28 -7.08
CA THR A 356 8.54 -3.53 -7.53
C THR A 356 7.68 -4.09 -6.41
N HIS A 357 6.43 -4.41 -6.73
CA HIS A 357 5.50 -5.11 -5.85
C HIS A 357 5.28 -6.55 -6.32
N GLY A 358 6.17 -7.08 -7.15
CA GLY A 358 6.02 -8.42 -7.73
C GLY A 358 4.99 -8.44 -8.85
N ILE A 359 4.18 -9.51 -8.94
CA ILE A 359 3.24 -9.66 -10.07
C ILE A 359 2.13 -8.58 -10.06
N PHE A 360 1.88 -7.91 -8.93
CA PHE A 360 1.00 -6.75 -8.91
C PHE A 360 1.42 -5.66 -9.89
N ASP A 361 2.72 -5.49 -10.19
CA ASP A 361 3.22 -4.53 -11.19
C ASP A 361 2.46 -4.66 -12.52
N LEU A 362 2.31 -5.90 -13.02
CA LEU A 362 1.59 -6.20 -14.26
C LEU A 362 0.12 -5.78 -14.20
N ARG A 363 -0.52 -6.00 -13.05
CA ARG A 363 -1.96 -5.79 -12.83
C ARG A 363 -2.30 -4.34 -12.54
N SER A 364 -1.39 -3.64 -11.89
CA SER A 364 -1.50 -2.23 -11.50
C SER A 364 -1.70 -1.28 -12.68
N ARG A 365 -1.26 -1.68 -13.88
CA ARG A 365 -1.37 -0.87 -15.11
C ARG A 365 -2.80 -0.66 -15.59
N HIS A 366 -3.64 -1.68 -15.46
CA HIS A 366 -5.00 -1.66 -16.02
C HIS A 366 -5.99 -2.63 -15.37
N ASP A 367 -5.58 -3.78 -14.82
CA ASP A 367 -6.55 -4.71 -14.21
C ASP A 367 -7.09 -4.14 -12.88
N CYS A 368 -6.18 -3.66 -12.03
CA CYS A 368 -6.55 -3.16 -10.70
C CYS A 368 -6.77 -1.64 -10.65
N GLY A 369 -6.21 -0.89 -11.61
CA GLY A 369 -6.29 0.56 -11.64
C GLY A 369 -5.48 1.18 -12.79
N ASP A 370 -5.28 2.48 -12.72
CA ASP A 370 -4.59 3.27 -13.74
C ASP A 370 -3.12 3.51 -13.36
N ASN A 371 -2.22 2.66 -13.87
CA ASN A 371 -0.77 2.74 -13.62
C ASN A 371 -0.41 2.90 -12.14
N LEU A 372 -1.03 2.10 -11.26
CA LEU A 372 -0.91 2.27 -9.80
C LEU A 372 0.52 2.07 -9.25
N THR A 373 1.45 1.51 -10.01
CA THR A 373 2.87 1.41 -9.59
C THR A 373 3.77 2.47 -10.22
N ASP A 374 3.19 3.41 -10.97
CA ASP A 374 3.83 4.63 -11.47
C ASP A 374 3.42 5.77 -10.53
N TYR A 375 3.97 5.76 -9.31
CA TYR A 375 3.54 6.65 -8.23
C TYR A 375 3.68 8.12 -8.63
N TRP A 376 2.59 8.86 -8.42
CA TRP A 376 2.46 10.28 -8.73
C TRP A 376 2.69 10.63 -10.19
N SER A 377 2.37 9.68 -11.08
CA SER A 377 2.38 9.93 -12.51
C SER A 377 1.23 10.81 -13.00
N ASN A 378 0.11 10.85 -12.27
CA ASN A 378 -0.97 11.76 -12.59
C ASN A 378 -0.61 13.18 -12.13
N PRO A 379 -0.60 14.18 -13.02
CA PRO A 379 -0.21 15.53 -12.65
C PRO A 379 -1.14 16.15 -11.59
N GLY A 380 -2.39 15.70 -11.49
CA GLY A 380 -3.36 16.20 -10.52
C GLY A 380 -2.95 15.95 -9.06
N GLU A 381 -2.30 14.82 -8.76
CA GLU A 381 -1.85 14.50 -7.39
C GLU A 381 -0.80 15.49 -6.90
N THR A 382 0.21 15.78 -7.74
CA THR A 382 1.25 16.79 -7.42
C THR A 382 0.63 18.15 -7.14
N LEU A 383 -0.34 18.57 -7.97
CA LEU A 383 -0.99 19.86 -7.80
C LEU A 383 -1.78 19.93 -6.49
N VAL A 384 -2.66 18.95 -6.23
CA VAL A 384 -3.53 19.00 -5.05
C VAL A 384 -2.72 18.92 -3.76
N ILE A 385 -1.79 17.99 -3.66
CA ILE A 385 -1.04 17.73 -2.43
C ILE A 385 -0.18 18.95 -2.04
N LEU A 386 0.55 19.54 -3.00
CA LEU A 386 1.37 20.71 -2.70
C LEU A 386 0.53 21.98 -2.46
N LEU A 387 -0.67 22.08 -3.05
CA LEU A 387 -1.62 23.15 -2.74
C LEU A 387 -2.18 23.03 -1.31
N GLU A 388 -2.46 21.81 -0.85
CA GLU A 388 -2.88 21.53 0.53
C GLU A 388 -1.77 21.83 1.54
N ALA A 389 -0.50 21.69 1.15
CA ALA A 389 0.63 22.02 2.00
C ALA A 389 0.84 23.53 2.18
N LEU A 390 0.51 24.37 1.18
CA LEU A 390 0.80 25.81 1.18
C LEU A 390 0.47 26.54 2.51
N PRO A 391 -0.68 26.33 3.17
CA PRO A 391 -1.02 27.04 4.41
C PRO A 391 -0.06 26.79 5.58
N TYR A 392 0.71 25.70 5.55
CA TYR A 392 1.61 25.28 6.62
C TYR A 392 3.07 25.68 6.39
N LEU A 393 3.38 26.28 5.24
CA LEU A 393 4.75 26.65 4.87
C LEU A 393 5.04 28.11 5.20
N SER A 394 6.32 28.40 5.41
CA SER A 394 6.85 29.76 5.52
C SER A 394 6.57 30.56 4.24
N PRO A 395 6.43 31.90 4.35
CA PRO A 395 6.11 32.75 3.20
C PRO A 395 7.08 32.61 2.01
N SER A 396 8.37 32.38 2.29
CA SER A 396 9.38 32.14 1.25
C SER A 396 9.14 30.83 0.52
N LEU A 397 8.89 29.75 1.25
CA LEU A 397 8.67 28.43 0.66
C LEU A 397 7.32 28.38 -0.08
N GLN A 398 6.28 29.03 0.44
CA GLN A 398 5.00 29.20 -0.28
C GLN A 398 5.20 29.80 -1.67
N GLN A 399 6.06 30.83 -1.79
CA GLN A 399 6.34 31.46 -3.08
C GLN A 399 7.07 30.50 -4.03
N SER A 400 8.05 29.76 -3.52
CA SER A 400 8.79 28.76 -4.31
C SER A 400 7.88 27.63 -4.80
N VAL A 401 7.02 27.10 -3.93
CA VAL A 401 6.02 26.07 -4.28
C VAL A 401 5.02 26.60 -5.31
N ARG A 402 4.56 27.84 -5.18
CA ARG A 402 3.66 28.46 -6.17
C ARG A 402 4.31 28.52 -7.55
N THR A 403 5.59 28.91 -7.64
CA THR A 403 6.34 28.91 -8.89
C THR A 403 6.52 27.50 -9.45
N TYR A 404 6.83 26.52 -8.60
CA TYR A 404 6.93 25.11 -8.97
C TYR A 404 5.61 24.60 -9.58
N LEU A 405 4.49 24.81 -8.88
CA LEU A 405 3.15 24.40 -9.32
C LEU A 405 2.73 25.02 -10.65
N GLN A 406 3.04 26.30 -10.87
CA GLN A 406 2.76 26.97 -12.15
C GLN A 406 3.58 26.36 -13.30
N SER A 407 4.83 25.97 -13.05
CA SER A 407 5.67 25.26 -14.02
C SER A 407 5.09 23.88 -14.34
N GLU A 408 4.74 23.09 -13.32
CA GLU A 408 4.15 21.77 -13.49
C GLU A 408 2.82 21.84 -14.27
N PHE A 409 1.92 22.75 -13.91
CA PHE A 409 0.66 22.94 -14.63
C PHE A 409 0.86 23.37 -16.09
N THR A 410 1.86 24.20 -16.37
CA THR A 410 2.15 24.66 -17.74
C THR A 410 2.65 23.51 -18.62
N ASN A 411 3.52 22.66 -18.08
CA ASN A 411 4.13 21.56 -18.83
C ASN A 411 3.23 20.31 -18.90
N TYR A 412 2.46 20.06 -17.85
CA TYR A 412 1.65 18.86 -17.68
C TYR A 412 0.21 19.18 -17.21
N PRO A 413 -0.57 20.00 -17.95
CA PRO A 413 -1.90 20.36 -17.51
C PRO A 413 -2.80 19.11 -17.39
N PRO A 414 -3.51 18.92 -16.25
CA PRO A 414 -4.32 17.72 -16.01
C PRO A 414 -5.46 17.49 -17.02
N TYR A 415 -5.92 18.52 -17.73
CA TYR A 415 -6.89 18.37 -18.83
C TYR A 415 -6.27 17.77 -20.10
N GLN A 416 -4.94 17.78 -20.24
CA GLN A 416 -4.21 17.27 -21.41
C GLN A 416 -3.51 15.95 -21.13
N TYR A 417 -2.90 15.77 -19.96
CA TYR A 417 -2.10 14.59 -19.61
C TYR A 417 -2.70 13.77 -18.47
N ASN A 418 -2.73 12.45 -18.64
CA ASN A 418 -3.09 11.50 -17.58
C ASN A 418 -1.83 10.96 -16.87
N HIS A 419 -0.70 10.93 -17.57
CA HIS A 419 0.59 10.45 -17.08
C HIS A 419 1.71 11.40 -17.55
N ILE A 420 2.54 11.91 -16.64
CA ILE A 420 3.60 12.92 -16.93
C ILE A 420 4.81 12.38 -17.71
N GLY A 421 4.90 11.07 -17.90
CA GLY A 421 6.00 10.41 -18.59
C GLY A 421 7.15 10.14 -17.62
N TRP A 422 8.34 9.82 -18.13
CA TRP A 422 9.48 9.40 -17.29
C TRP A 422 10.71 10.31 -17.37
N SER A 423 10.53 11.52 -17.89
CA SER A 423 11.56 12.57 -17.83
C SER A 423 11.50 13.31 -16.51
N GLY A 424 12.64 13.74 -15.97
CA GLY A 424 12.70 14.46 -14.70
C GLY A 424 13.70 13.85 -13.71
N ALA A 425 13.87 14.50 -12.58
CA ALA A 425 14.71 14.00 -11.48
C ALA A 425 14.09 12.73 -10.86
N ALA A 426 14.95 11.76 -10.56
CA ALA A 426 14.56 10.48 -9.96
C ALA A 426 14.16 10.65 -8.50
N ARG A 427 13.20 9.83 -8.04
CA ARG A 427 12.78 9.78 -6.63
C ARG A 427 13.45 8.61 -5.89
N GLU A 428 13.85 7.56 -6.59
CA GLU A 428 14.30 6.29 -6.01
C GLU A 428 15.69 6.40 -5.35
N ILE A 429 15.88 5.67 -4.24
CA ILE A 429 17.17 5.57 -3.56
C ILE A 429 18.18 4.69 -4.34
N PHE A 430 17.69 3.81 -5.19
CA PHE A 430 18.49 2.87 -5.97
C PHE A 430 18.86 3.42 -7.35
N ASP A 431 19.97 2.93 -7.90
CA ASP A 431 20.32 3.23 -9.28
C ASP A 431 19.45 2.38 -10.21
N VAL A 432 18.82 3.00 -11.19
CA VAL A 432 18.05 2.28 -12.20
C VAL A 432 19.00 1.46 -13.08
N PRO A 433 18.71 0.17 -13.36
CA PRO A 433 19.54 -0.63 -14.25
C PRO A 433 19.75 0.04 -15.62
N PRO A 434 20.98 0.05 -16.18
CA PRO A 434 21.23 0.67 -17.49
C PRO A 434 20.34 0.15 -18.61
N GLU A 435 19.95 -1.12 -18.52
CA GLU A 435 19.09 -1.80 -19.49
C GLU A 435 17.58 -1.56 -19.29
N ALA A 436 17.17 -0.88 -18.22
CA ALA A 436 15.78 -0.42 -18.05
C ALA A 436 15.41 0.69 -19.05
N ASN A 437 16.42 1.35 -19.65
CA ASN A 437 16.30 2.35 -20.71
C ASN A 437 15.19 3.40 -20.47
N ILE A 438 15.15 3.98 -19.28
CA ILE A 438 14.16 5.02 -18.90
C ILE A 438 14.24 6.23 -19.84
N SER A 439 15.45 6.54 -20.33
CA SER A 439 15.73 7.59 -21.31
C SER A 439 15.18 7.32 -22.72
N GLY A 440 14.61 6.13 -22.97
CA GLY A 440 14.45 5.58 -24.30
C GLY A 440 13.16 5.86 -25.08
N ASN A 441 11.97 6.04 -24.44
CA ASN A 441 10.69 6.36 -25.12
C ASN A 441 9.42 6.25 -24.21
N LEU A 442 9.40 6.84 -23.01
CA LEU A 442 8.15 6.89 -22.20
C LEU A 442 7.66 8.33 -22.03
N ASN A 443 7.21 8.90 -23.15
CA ASN A 443 6.68 10.25 -23.24
C ASN A 443 5.41 10.42 -22.39
N PRO A 444 5.06 11.67 -22.01
CA PRO A 444 3.80 11.97 -21.35
C PRO A 444 2.62 11.41 -22.15
N GLN A 445 1.66 10.80 -21.47
CA GLN A 445 0.48 10.19 -22.09
C GLN A 445 -0.75 11.04 -21.82
N ASN A 446 -1.53 11.28 -22.86
CA ASN A 446 -2.81 11.95 -22.75
C ASN A 446 -3.88 11.07 -22.07
N LYS A 447 -3.84 9.75 -22.30
CA LYS A 447 -4.79 8.77 -21.77
C LYS A 447 -4.14 7.43 -21.48
N ASN A 448 -4.74 6.66 -20.58
CA ASN A 448 -4.50 5.22 -20.45
C ASN A 448 -5.55 4.44 -21.28
N PHE A 449 -5.26 4.21 -22.56
CA PHE A 449 -6.18 3.50 -23.45
C PHE A 449 -6.42 2.03 -23.06
N THR A 450 -5.46 1.39 -22.39
CA THR A 450 -5.64 0.02 -21.91
C THR A 450 -6.66 -0.01 -20.79
N TYR A 451 -6.56 0.91 -19.82
CA TYR A 451 -7.55 1.03 -18.76
C TYR A 451 -8.93 1.43 -19.28
N LYS A 452 -8.96 2.34 -20.27
CA LYS A 452 -10.20 2.79 -20.93
C LYS A 452 -10.92 1.67 -21.67
N ASN A 453 -10.21 0.87 -22.45
CA ASN A 453 -10.84 -0.02 -23.43
C ASN A 453 -10.98 -1.46 -22.92
N SER A 454 -10.09 -1.90 -22.03
CA SER A 454 -10.00 -3.31 -21.62
C SER A 454 -9.44 -3.49 -20.21
N GLY A 455 -9.54 -2.47 -19.35
CA GLY A 455 -9.06 -2.52 -17.98
C GLY A 455 -10.13 -2.89 -16.97
N GLY A 456 -9.88 -2.56 -15.71
CA GLY A 456 -10.81 -2.67 -14.61
C GLY A 456 -11.31 -4.09 -14.35
N TRP A 457 -12.58 -4.17 -13.97
CA TRP A 457 -13.19 -5.44 -13.58
C TRP A 457 -13.62 -6.25 -14.80
N GLU A 458 -13.06 -7.45 -14.99
CA GLU A 458 -13.40 -8.36 -16.10
C GLU A 458 -13.13 -7.76 -17.49
N GLY A 459 -12.13 -6.88 -17.60
CA GLY A 459 -11.79 -6.20 -18.84
C GLY A 459 -12.82 -5.14 -19.26
N VAL A 460 -13.72 -4.76 -18.35
CA VAL A 460 -14.65 -3.65 -18.55
C VAL A 460 -13.88 -2.34 -18.37
N GLY A 461 -13.67 -1.68 -19.50
CA GLY A 461 -13.10 -0.33 -19.59
C GLY A 461 -13.59 0.65 -18.54
N VAL A 462 -12.68 1.48 -18.02
CA VAL A 462 -12.95 2.39 -16.89
C VAL A 462 -12.90 3.86 -17.28
N TRP A 463 -11.71 4.39 -17.62
CA TRP A 463 -11.52 5.76 -18.09
C TRP A 463 -10.29 5.89 -18.97
N GLY A 464 -10.24 6.93 -19.80
CA GLY A 464 -9.04 7.36 -20.49
C GLY A 464 -8.17 8.28 -19.65
N ARG A 465 -8.82 9.21 -18.96
CA ARG A 465 -8.22 10.18 -18.04
C ARG A 465 -8.85 10.01 -16.67
N ASN A 466 -8.01 9.89 -15.64
CA ASN A 466 -8.47 9.79 -14.27
C ASN A 466 -9.33 11.02 -13.93
N PRO A 467 -10.63 10.85 -13.60
CA PRO A 467 -11.54 11.96 -13.31
C PRO A 467 -11.08 12.84 -12.14
N TYR A 468 -10.22 12.34 -11.25
CA TYR A 468 -9.58 13.14 -10.20
C TYR A 468 -8.85 14.38 -10.76
N ALA A 469 -8.42 14.35 -12.03
CA ALA A 469 -7.83 15.51 -12.70
C ALA A 469 -8.72 16.76 -12.63
N PHE A 470 -10.05 16.65 -12.72
CA PHE A 470 -10.95 17.80 -12.69
C PHE A 470 -11.08 18.42 -11.29
N TYR A 471 -10.86 17.62 -10.24
CA TYR A 471 -10.68 18.13 -8.87
C TYR A 471 -9.41 18.97 -8.78
N ALA A 472 -8.29 18.47 -9.30
CA ALA A 472 -7.03 19.19 -9.32
C ALA A 472 -7.11 20.53 -10.09
N LEU A 473 -7.85 20.56 -11.21
CA LEU A 473 -8.07 21.79 -11.98
C LEU A 473 -8.84 22.85 -11.17
N TRP A 474 -9.85 22.44 -10.41
CA TRP A 474 -10.55 23.35 -9.51
C TRP A 474 -9.63 23.90 -8.42
N LYS A 475 -8.91 23.02 -7.70
CA LYS A 475 -7.98 23.46 -6.64
C LYS A 475 -6.89 24.39 -7.19
N TYR A 476 -6.36 24.11 -8.37
CA TYR A 476 -5.42 24.99 -9.03
C TYR A 476 -6.04 26.35 -9.39
N ALA A 477 -7.23 26.37 -9.98
CA ALA A 477 -7.92 27.61 -10.32
C ALA A 477 -8.29 28.44 -9.07
N GLU A 478 -8.63 27.80 -7.96
CA GLU A 478 -8.86 28.45 -6.66
C GLU A 478 -7.59 29.17 -6.16
N ALA A 479 -6.43 28.53 -6.31
CA ALA A 479 -5.16 29.07 -5.82
C ALA A 479 -4.51 30.12 -6.74
N PHE A 480 -4.76 30.06 -8.06
CA PHE A 480 -4.06 30.87 -9.07
C PHE A 480 -4.98 31.69 -9.99
N GLY A 481 -6.30 31.52 -9.92
CA GLY A 481 -7.26 32.18 -10.80
C GLY A 481 -7.37 31.53 -12.19
N ASN A 482 -7.80 32.31 -13.19
CA ASN A 482 -7.99 31.86 -14.58
C ASN A 482 -9.00 30.70 -14.78
N ALA A 483 -9.95 30.54 -13.85
CA ALA A 483 -10.95 29.47 -13.88
C ALA A 483 -11.68 29.35 -15.23
N GLY A 484 -12.05 30.46 -15.88
CA GLY A 484 -12.71 30.43 -17.18
C GLY A 484 -11.86 29.84 -18.31
N THR A 485 -10.56 30.15 -18.37
CA THR A 485 -9.65 29.57 -19.37
C THR A 485 -9.40 28.09 -19.09
N ILE A 486 -9.20 27.73 -17.83
CA ILE A 486 -8.98 26.35 -17.42
C ILE A 486 -10.22 25.51 -17.74
N LEU A 487 -11.42 26.00 -17.42
CA LEU A 487 -12.69 25.37 -17.76
C LEU A 487 -12.81 25.13 -19.27
N ASN A 488 -12.58 26.16 -20.09
CA ASN A 488 -12.66 26.04 -21.55
C ASN A 488 -11.69 24.98 -22.11
N ASN A 489 -10.48 24.87 -21.56
CA ASN A 489 -9.50 23.87 -21.98
C ASN A 489 -9.85 22.45 -21.48
N ALA A 490 -10.61 22.35 -20.39
CA ALA A 490 -10.98 21.09 -19.76
C ALA A 490 -12.33 20.53 -20.24
N ASP A 491 -13.19 21.36 -20.85
CA ASP A 491 -14.58 21.02 -21.15
C ASP A 491 -14.70 19.75 -22.02
N ASP A 492 -13.97 19.69 -23.15
CA ASP A 492 -13.98 18.52 -24.04
C ASP A 492 -13.53 17.24 -23.33
N ALA A 493 -12.45 17.34 -22.54
CA ALA A 493 -11.92 16.20 -21.79
C ALA A 493 -12.88 15.74 -20.68
N PHE A 494 -13.55 16.67 -20.01
CA PHE A 494 -14.55 16.35 -18.99
C PHE A 494 -15.74 15.63 -19.60
N TRP A 495 -16.33 16.18 -20.67
CA TRP A 495 -17.49 15.58 -21.30
C TRP A 495 -17.20 14.23 -21.94
N GLU A 496 -15.97 14.00 -22.41
CA GLU A 496 -15.57 12.67 -22.85
C GLU A 496 -15.68 11.63 -21.71
N GLU A 497 -15.03 11.87 -20.57
CA GLU A 497 -15.03 10.92 -19.45
C GLU A 497 -16.39 10.85 -18.74
N PHE A 498 -17.13 11.96 -18.68
CA PHE A 498 -18.47 12.00 -18.10
C PHE A 498 -19.46 11.16 -18.91
N ASN A 499 -19.40 11.24 -20.24
CA ASN A 499 -20.33 10.51 -21.11
C ASN A 499 -19.99 9.02 -21.22
N ASP A 500 -18.72 8.65 -21.06
CA ASP A 500 -18.22 7.26 -21.12
C ASP A 500 -18.03 6.63 -19.72
N ARG A 501 -18.73 7.16 -18.71
CA ARG A 501 -18.56 6.72 -17.31
C ARG A 501 -19.02 5.26 -17.09
N PRO A 502 -18.36 4.51 -16.18
CA PRO A 502 -18.72 3.13 -15.88
C PRO A 502 -20.12 2.96 -15.30
N ALA A 503 -20.69 1.76 -15.49
CA ALA A 503 -21.93 1.35 -14.87
C ALA A 503 -21.78 1.10 -13.35
N ASP A 504 -22.90 1.18 -12.62
CA ASP A 504 -22.96 0.97 -11.17
C ASP A 504 -22.37 -0.38 -10.73
N SER A 505 -22.44 -1.41 -11.58
CA SER A 505 -21.86 -2.74 -11.33
C SER A 505 -20.33 -2.71 -11.22
N LEU A 506 -19.65 -1.83 -11.95
CA LEU A 506 -18.21 -1.61 -11.83
C LEU A 506 -17.90 -0.71 -10.65
N LEU A 507 -18.60 0.43 -10.53
CA LEU A 507 -18.38 1.40 -9.45
C LEU A 507 -18.57 0.80 -8.04
N THR A 508 -19.47 -0.18 -7.91
CA THR A 508 -19.68 -0.90 -6.64
C THR A 508 -18.53 -1.86 -6.32
N LYS A 509 -17.88 -2.45 -7.33
CA LYS A 509 -16.76 -3.37 -7.15
C LYS A 509 -15.42 -2.66 -7.01
N MET A 510 -15.30 -1.44 -7.54
CA MET A 510 -14.09 -0.62 -7.51
C MET A 510 -14.37 0.75 -6.85
N PRO A 511 -14.51 0.80 -5.51
CA PRO A 511 -14.73 2.06 -4.78
C PRO A 511 -13.74 3.19 -5.11
N HIS A 512 -12.47 2.91 -5.35
CA HIS A 512 -11.51 3.94 -5.75
C HIS A 512 -11.88 4.63 -7.07
N VAL A 513 -12.40 3.87 -8.05
CA VAL A 513 -12.92 4.41 -9.31
C VAL A 513 -14.12 5.31 -9.05
N HIS A 514 -15.02 4.86 -8.18
CA HIS A 514 -16.19 5.62 -7.78
C HIS A 514 -15.80 6.95 -7.09
N ASN A 515 -14.85 6.90 -6.16
CA ASN A 515 -14.33 8.08 -5.47
C ASN A 515 -13.73 9.08 -6.49
N ALA A 516 -12.95 8.61 -7.48
CA ALA A 516 -12.38 9.47 -8.51
C ALA A 516 -13.44 10.19 -9.36
N TYR A 517 -14.51 9.50 -9.78
CA TYR A 517 -15.63 10.12 -10.50
C TYR A 517 -16.37 11.17 -9.66
N ILE A 518 -16.62 10.88 -8.37
CA ILE A 518 -17.21 11.85 -7.45
C ILE A 518 -16.32 13.08 -7.34
N ALA A 519 -15.02 12.91 -7.06
CA ALA A 519 -14.07 14.01 -6.95
C ALA A 519 -14.03 14.84 -8.25
N GLY A 520 -13.99 14.20 -9.41
CA GLY A 520 -13.95 14.86 -10.70
C GLY A 520 -15.21 15.68 -11.01
N MET A 521 -16.40 15.12 -10.77
CA MET A 521 -17.67 15.84 -10.98
C MET A 521 -17.81 17.01 -10.00
N TRP A 522 -17.40 16.83 -8.75
CA TRP A 522 -17.38 17.89 -7.76
C TRP A 522 -16.46 19.03 -8.19
N GLY A 523 -15.22 18.70 -8.56
CA GLY A 523 -14.23 19.65 -9.05
C GLY A 523 -14.73 20.43 -10.28
N PHE A 524 -15.36 19.75 -11.24
CA PHE A 524 -15.88 20.43 -12.43
C PHE A 524 -16.99 21.45 -12.11
N LEU A 525 -17.92 21.11 -11.21
CA LEU A 525 -19.00 22.03 -10.80
C LEU A 525 -18.47 23.26 -10.05
N GLU A 526 -17.46 23.06 -9.19
CA GLU A 526 -16.82 24.17 -8.48
C GLU A 526 -15.96 25.02 -9.41
N LEU A 527 -15.29 24.41 -10.40
CA LEU A 527 -14.58 25.14 -11.45
C LEU A 527 -15.54 25.99 -12.31
N GLN A 528 -16.73 25.48 -12.64
CA GLN A 528 -17.78 26.27 -13.30
C GLN A 528 -18.20 27.47 -12.47
N SER A 529 -18.50 27.24 -11.17
CA SER A 529 -18.87 28.29 -10.23
C SER A 529 -17.78 29.38 -10.14
N LEU A 530 -16.52 28.97 -10.01
CA LEU A 530 -15.37 29.86 -9.93
C LEU A 530 -15.13 30.63 -11.23
N ALA A 531 -15.47 30.04 -12.38
CA ALA A 531 -15.44 30.70 -13.69
C ALA A 531 -16.60 31.67 -13.93
N GLY A 532 -17.56 31.77 -13.00
CA GLY A 532 -18.78 32.57 -13.19
C GLY A 532 -19.78 31.94 -14.16
N VAL A 533 -19.65 30.64 -14.44
CA VAL A 533 -20.57 29.85 -15.26
C VAL A 533 -21.55 29.13 -14.33
N SER A 534 -22.85 29.17 -14.66
CA SER A 534 -23.85 28.43 -13.90
C SER A 534 -23.53 26.93 -13.89
N PRO A 535 -23.45 26.27 -12.71
CA PRO A 535 -23.12 24.85 -12.64
C PRO A 535 -24.12 23.97 -13.39
N SER A 536 -23.60 22.94 -14.06
CA SER A 536 -24.39 22.01 -14.87
C SER A 536 -25.34 21.18 -14.00
N SER A 537 -26.65 21.33 -14.22
CA SER A 537 -27.67 20.55 -13.52
C SER A 537 -27.58 19.05 -13.81
N GLN A 538 -27.13 18.67 -15.02
CA GLN A 538 -26.90 17.28 -15.40
C GLN A 538 -25.78 16.65 -14.57
N VAL A 539 -24.66 17.36 -14.44
CA VAL A 539 -23.50 16.90 -13.66
C VAL A 539 -23.85 16.87 -12.17
N GLN A 540 -24.54 17.89 -11.67
CA GLN A 540 -25.01 17.93 -10.28
C GLN A 540 -25.94 16.76 -9.94
N ASN A 541 -26.87 16.43 -10.82
CA ASN A 541 -27.79 15.30 -10.62
C ASN A 541 -27.03 13.96 -10.59
N GLU A 542 -26.04 13.79 -11.47
CA GLU A 542 -25.22 12.58 -11.49
C GLU A 542 -24.31 12.48 -10.26
N LEU A 543 -23.68 13.59 -9.83
CA LEU A 543 -22.91 13.65 -8.60
C LEU A 543 -23.76 13.23 -7.40
N ASN A 544 -24.97 13.79 -7.27
CA ASN A 544 -25.90 13.41 -6.20
C ASN A 544 -26.29 11.93 -6.28
N ARG A 545 -26.47 11.38 -7.49
CA ARG A 545 -26.75 9.96 -7.71
C ARG A 545 -25.57 9.09 -7.26
N LEU A 546 -24.34 9.45 -7.63
CA LEU A 546 -23.12 8.71 -7.26
C LEU A 546 -22.84 8.78 -5.76
N LEU A 547 -23.02 9.95 -5.12
CA LEU A 547 -22.94 10.07 -3.66
C LEU A 547 -23.92 9.13 -2.95
N ASN A 548 -25.18 9.11 -3.40
CA ASN A 548 -26.18 8.19 -2.89
C ASN A 548 -25.83 6.73 -3.16
N LEU A 549 -25.31 6.41 -4.36
CA LEU A 549 -24.84 5.07 -4.69
C LEU A 549 -23.71 4.65 -3.75
N ARG A 550 -22.71 5.52 -3.54
CA ARG A 550 -21.55 5.25 -2.67
C ARG A 550 -21.97 4.97 -1.24
N VAL A 551 -22.92 5.74 -0.71
CA VAL A 551 -23.54 5.47 0.59
C VAL A 551 -24.29 4.14 0.55
N ASN A 552 -25.14 3.89 -0.43
CA ASN A 552 -25.95 2.68 -0.45
C ASN A 552 -25.15 1.39 -0.65
N THR A 553 -23.98 1.46 -1.30
CA THR A 553 -23.15 0.31 -1.61
C THR A 553 -21.86 0.22 -0.78
N PHE A 554 -21.64 1.14 0.16
CA PHE A 554 -20.48 1.08 1.05
C PHE A 554 -20.47 -0.25 1.82
N THR A 555 -19.37 -0.98 1.69
CA THR A 555 -19.07 -2.19 2.44
C THR A 555 -17.58 -2.20 2.82
N LYS A 556 -17.27 -2.82 3.96
CA LYS A 556 -15.88 -3.09 4.35
C LYS A 556 -15.25 -4.16 3.47
N ASP A 557 -16.05 -5.05 2.89
CA ASP A 557 -15.51 -6.20 2.15
C ASP A 557 -15.22 -5.83 0.70
N SER A 558 -13.95 -5.95 0.32
CA SER A 558 -13.48 -5.76 -1.05
C SER A 558 -14.13 -6.78 -1.98
N ALA A 559 -14.48 -6.36 -3.19
CA ALA A 559 -14.96 -7.29 -4.22
C ALA A 559 -13.88 -8.32 -4.60
N TYR A 560 -12.60 -8.05 -4.33
CA TYR A 560 -11.48 -8.97 -4.56
C TYR A 560 -11.32 -10.02 -3.46
N ALA A 561 -11.88 -9.80 -2.26
CA ALA A 561 -11.74 -10.68 -1.10
C ALA A 561 -12.04 -12.17 -1.38
N PRO A 562 -13.09 -12.53 -2.17
CA PRO A 562 -13.40 -13.94 -2.42
C PRO A 562 -12.43 -14.66 -3.37
N TYR A 563 -11.47 -13.98 -3.98
CA TYR A 563 -10.62 -14.57 -5.01
C TYR A 563 -9.29 -15.10 -4.42
N GLY A 564 -9.06 -16.40 -4.63
CA GLY A 564 -7.79 -17.09 -4.37
C GLY A 564 -6.98 -17.32 -5.65
N ARG A 565 -5.98 -18.20 -5.59
CA ARG A 565 -4.99 -18.39 -6.67
C ARG A 565 -5.58 -18.81 -8.03
N ASP A 566 -6.76 -19.44 -8.05
CA ASP A 566 -7.40 -19.91 -9.30
C ASP A 566 -7.89 -18.79 -10.22
N ASN A 567 -8.08 -17.56 -9.71
CA ASN A 567 -8.29 -16.38 -10.54
C ASN A 567 -7.12 -15.41 -10.37
N THR A 568 -6.01 -15.71 -11.06
CA THR A 568 -4.73 -15.01 -10.89
C THR A 568 -4.88 -13.48 -11.02
N VAL A 569 -5.65 -12.98 -12.00
CA VAL A 569 -5.83 -11.54 -12.19
C VAL A 569 -6.45 -10.88 -10.96
N LYS A 570 -7.58 -11.41 -10.47
CA LYS A 570 -8.30 -10.81 -9.34
C LYS A 570 -7.61 -11.05 -8.00
N ALA A 571 -6.90 -12.16 -7.85
CA ALA A 571 -6.10 -12.47 -6.67
C ALA A 571 -5.06 -11.37 -6.42
N TYR A 572 -4.34 -10.92 -7.45
CA TYR A 572 -3.35 -9.86 -7.29
C TYR A 572 -3.94 -8.49 -6.94
N CYS A 573 -5.18 -8.19 -7.36
CA CYS A 573 -5.83 -6.94 -6.95
C CYS A 573 -6.25 -6.92 -5.48
N ARG A 574 -6.14 -8.04 -4.73
CA ARG A 574 -6.31 -8.05 -3.27
C ARG A 574 -5.27 -7.23 -2.53
N THR A 575 -4.14 -6.91 -3.17
CA THR A 575 -3.18 -5.90 -2.68
C THR A 575 -3.82 -4.53 -2.43
N LEU A 576 -5.03 -4.27 -2.94
CA LEU A 576 -5.77 -3.05 -2.66
C LEU A 576 -6.94 -3.26 -1.67
N ASN A 577 -7.06 -4.42 -1.02
CA ASN A 577 -8.26 -4.76 -0.25
C ASN A 577 -8.60 -3.71 0.82
N ILE A 578 -7.60 -3.20 1.53
CA ILE A 578 -7.79 -2.26 2.63
C ILE A 578 -7.70 -0.80 2.15
N ALA A 579 -6.91 -0.50 1.10
CA ALA A 579 -6.86 0.83 0.49
C ALA A 579 -8.09 1.22 -0.36
N ASN A 580 -8.68 0.28 -1.10
CA ASN A 580 -9.60 0.55 -2.23
C ASN A 580 -10.77 1.48 -1.86
N ASN A 581 -11.30 1.35 -0.64
CA ASN A 581 -12.40 2.21 -0.17
C ASN A 581 -12.02 3.70 -0.06
N PHE A 582 -10.74 4.01 0.11
CA PHE A 582 -10.25 5.32 0.55
C PHE A 582 -9.19 5.95 -0.38
N MET A 583 -8.83 5.28 -1.48
CA MET A 583 -8.08 5.91 -2.56
C MET A 583 -8.92 7.02 -3.24
N PHE A 584 -8.25 8.07 -3.74
CA PHE A 584 -8.87 9.26 -4.33
C PHE A 584 -9.90 9.95 -3.41
N MET A 585 -9.73 9.83 -2.09
CA MET A 585 -10.57 10.51 -1.11
C MET A 585 -10.29 12.02 -1.15
N VAL A 586 -11.35 12.81 -1.24
CA VAL A 586 -11.30 14.28 -1.12
C VAL A 586 -12.12 14.72 0.10
N PRO A 587 -11.81 15.88 0.73
CA PRO A 587 -12.52 16.35 1.92
C PRO A 587 -14.05 16.38 1.79
N GLU A 588 -14.59 16.72 0.61
CA GLU A 588 -16.03 16.79 0.35
C GLU A 588 -16.70 15.41 0.41
N LEU A 589 -16.08 14.41 -0.23
CA LEU A 589 -16.56 13.03 -0.18
C LEU A 589 -16.38 12.43 1.22
N ALA A 590 -15.27 12.72 1.89
CA ALA A 590 -15.03 12.28 3.25
C ALA A 590 -16.08 12.83 4.21
N ALA A 591 -16.42 14.12 4.11
CA ALA A 591 -17.48 14.73 4.89
C ALA A 591 -18.86 14.09 4.60
N HIS A 592 -19.13 13.75 3.33
CA HIS A 592 -20.35 13.04 2.95
C HIS A 592 -20.41 11.63 3.60
N LEU A 593 -19.32 10.87 3.58
CA LEU A 593 -19.23 9.55 4.22
C LEU A 593 -19.28 9.66 5.75
N ARG A 594 -18.64 10.65 6.36
CA ARG A 594 -18.76 10.93 7.81
C ARG A 594 -20.21 11.20 8.20
N THR A 595 -20.95 11.93 7.38
CA THR A 595 -22.36 12.25 7.67
C THR A 595 -23.27 11.02 7.60
N HIS A 596 -23.05 10.13 6.61
CA HIS A 596 -24.02 9.07 6.29
C HIS A 596 -23.56 7.65 6.67
N LYS A 597 -22.25 7.43 6.87
CA LYS A 597 -21.61 6.11 6.98
C LYS A 597 -20.47 6.04 8.01
N LEU A 598 -20.35 7.00 8.93
CA LEU A 598 -19.27 7.01 9.95
C LEU A 598 -19.09 5.66 10.66
N ASN A 599 -20.18 5.06 11.17
CA ASN A 599 -20.10 3.78 11.86
C ASN A 599 -19.62 2.63 10.94
N ALA A 600 -20.02 2.64 9.67
CA ALA A 600 -19.58 1.61 8.72
C ALA A 600 -18.10 1.78 8.37
N VAL A 601 -17.63 3.02 8.25
CA VAL A 601 -16.21 3.33 8.04
C VAL A 601 -15.39 2.97 9.27
N GLN A 602 -15.86 3.28 10.49
CA GLN A 602 -15.19 2.88 11.74
C GLN A 602 -15.03 1.36 11.83
N THR A 603 -16.09 0.61 11.49
CA THR A 603 -16.02 -0.86 11.42
C THR A 603 -15.02 -1.32 10.38
N ALA A 604 -14.98 -0.70 9.19
CA ALA A 604 -14.02 -1.07 8.15
C ALA A 604 -12.57 -0.80 8.59
N VAL A 605 -12.28 0.40 9.11
CA VAL A 605 -10.93 0.77 9.59
C VAL A 605 -10.47 -0.15 10.71
N SER A 606 -11.30 -0.41 11.72
CA SER A 606 -10.95 -1.32 12.82
C SER A 606 -10.71 -2.76 12.35
N ASP A 607 -11.48 -3.22 11.37
CA ASP A 607 -11.28 -4.51 10.73
C ASP A 607 -9.93 -4.55 10.01
N TYR A 608 -9.63 -3.55 9.19
CA TYR A 608 -8.37 -3.47 8.46
C TYR A 608 -7.16 -3.34 9.39
N GLU A 609 -7.24 -2.58 10.48
CA GLU A 609 -6.16 -2.49 11.48
C GLU A 609 -5.87 -3.83 12.15
N THR A 610 -6.92 -4.63 12.40
CA THR A 610 -6.77 -6.00 12.92
C THR A 610 -6.13 -6.92 11.88
N LEU A 611 -6.53 -6.74 10.62
CA LEU A 611 -6.11 -7.58 9.51
C LEU A 611 -4.80 -7.17 8.88
N ALA A 612 -4.25 -5.99 9.16
CA ALA A 612 -3.04 -5.43 8.59
C ALA A 612 -2.35 -4.55 9.64
N PRO A 613 -1.76 -5.09 10.73
CA PRO A 613 -1.25 -4.29 11.83
C PRO A 613 -0.05 -3.44 11.41
N ASN A 614 0.59 -3.75 10.28
CA ASN A 614 1.68 -2.97 9.69
C ASN A 614 1.19 -2.03 8.57
N TRP A 615 -0.12 -1.77 8.43
CA TRP A 615 -0.69 -0.95 7.34
C TRP A 615 -0.06 0.44 7.22
N PHE A 616 0.49 0.98 8.31
CA PHE A 616 1.12 2.31 8.36
C PHE A 616 2.62 2.29 8.08
N VAL A 617 3.26 1.11 8.06
CA VAL A 617 4.68 0.94 7.80
C VAL A 617 4.92 1.01 6.30
N THR A 618 5.79 1.92 5.90
CA THR A 618 6.10 2.19 4.50
C THR A 618 6.79 0.98 3.87
N LEU A 619 6.22 0.45 2.78
CA LEU A 619 6.76 -0.69 2.01
C LEU A 619 7.04 -1.94 2.87
N ASN A 620 6.16 -2.26 3.82
CA ASN A 620 6.26 -3.47 4.63
C ASN A 620 6.24 -4.76 3.78
N THR A 621 6.87 -5.81 4.31
CA THR A 621 7.06 -7.09 3.62
C THR A 621 5.87 -8.06 3.77
N ASP A 622 4.67 -7.53 3.59
CA ASP A 622 3.38 -8.21 3.85
C ASP A 622 2.55 -8.36 2.57
N GLY A 623 3.18 -8.44 1.40
CA GLY A 623 2.48 -8.46 0.11
C GLY A 623 1.64 -9.73 -0.15
N PHE A 624 0.47 -9.57 -0.79
CA PHE A 624 -0.42 -10.67 -1.17
C PHE A 624 0.15 -11.55 -2.31
N ALA A 625 -0.16 -12.85 -2.29
CA ALA A 625 0.21 -13.81 -3.35
C ALA A 625 1.73 -13.91 -3.65
N GLU A 626 2.14 -13.57 -4.88
CA GLU A 626 3.54 -13.55 -5.37
C GLU A 626 4.16 -12.14 -5.27
N ASN A 627 3.58 -11.28 -4.42
CA ASN A 627 4.12 -10.00 -4.03
C ASN A 627 4.84 -10.16 -2.68
N ALA A 628 6.01 -9.55 -2.52
CA ALA A 628 6.72 -9.55 -1.24
C ALA A 628 6.58 -8.23 -0.48
N VAL A 629 6.25 -7.14 -1.17
CA VAL A 629 6.22 -5.78 -0.62
C VAL A 629 4.88 -5.15 -0.93
N ASN A 630 4.26 -4.57 0.09
CA ASN A 630 2.97 -3.92 -0.08
C ASN A 630 3.08 -2.54 -0.77
N THR A 631 1.96 -2.02 -1.27
CA THR A 631 1.90 -0.72 -1.95
C THR A 631 1.80 0.44 -0.97
N LEU A 632 2.03 1.66 -1.45
CA LEU A 632 1.84 2.85 -0.61
C LEU A 632 0.37 3.19 -0.34
N TYR A 633 -0.57 2.56 -1.08
CA TYR A 633 -1.99 2.90 -1.00
C TYR A 633 -2.64 2.49 0.31
N ASP A 634 -2.17 1.44 0.97
CA ASP A 634 -2.71 1.02 2.28
C ASP A 634 -2.35 2.05 3.34
N THR A 635 -1.07 2.44 3.40
CA THR A 635 -0.59 3.50 4.31
C THR A 635 -1.31 4.82 4.07
N TYR A 636 -1.62 5.15 2.82
CA TYR A 636 -2.20 6.42 2.44
C TYR A 636 -3.72 6.45 2.60
N GLY A 637 -4.42 5.44 2.07
CA GLY A 637 -5.88 5.35 2.08
C GLY A 637 -6.44 5.23 3.49
N LEU A 638 -5.89 4.35 4.33
CA LEU A 638 -6.34 4.21 5.72
C LEU A 638 -6.06 5.48 6.51
N PHE A 639 -4.90 6.10 6.30
CA PHE A 639 -4.56 7.37 6.95
C PHE A 639 -5.59 8.47 6.60
N LEU A 640 -5.95 8.62 5.32
CA LEU A 640 -6.98 9.59 4.91
C LEU A 640 -8.35 9.26 5.49
N ALA A 641 -8.72 7.98 5.65
CA ALA A 641 -9.97 7.62 6.32
C ALA A 641 -9.98 8.08 7.78
N LYS A 642 -8.87 7.84 8.50
CA LYS A 642 -8.68 8.27 9.89
C LYS A 642 -8.70 9.79 10.03
N ALA A 643 -7.98 10.49 9.17
CA ALA A 643 -7.88 11.95 9.20
C ALA A 643 -9.18 12.65 8.75
N LEU A 644 -9.76 12.26 7.61
CA LEU A 644 -10.86 13.01 6.98
C LEU A 644 -12.24 12.52 7.37
N ILE A 645 -12.42 11.20 7.56
CA ILE A 645 -13.73 10.60 7.84
C ILE A 645 -13.92 10.43 9.34
N LEU A 646 -12.97 9.76 10.02
CA LEU A 646 -13.03 9.55 11.47
C LEU A 646 -12.69 10.82 12.24
N GLY A 647 -11.89 11.72 11.66
CA GLY A 647 -11.52 13.01 12.25
C GLY A 647 -10.70 12.80 13.51
N GLU A 648 -9.76 11.87 13.45
CA GLU A 648 -8.82 11.61 14.54
C GLU A 648 -7.89 12.80 14.73
N SER A 649 -7.57 13.07 16.00
CA SER A 649 -6.68 14.18 16.36
C SER A 649 -5.29 14.01 15.75
N GLY A 650 -4.58 15.12 15.52
CA GLY A 650 -3.20 15.09 15.03
C GLY A 650 -2.26 14.24 15.89
N ALA A 651 -2.41 14.25 17.22
CA ALA A 651 -1.63 13.41 18.12
C ALA A 651 -1.85 11.89 17.92
N GLU A 652 -3.05 11.49 17.47
CA GLU A 652 -3.34 10.12 17.10
C GLU A 652 -2.78 9.80 15.72
N LEU A 653 -2.99 10.68 14.73
CA LEU A 653 -2.49 10.51 13.36
C LEU A 653 -0.97 10.44 13.30
N GLU A 654 -0.27 11.20 14.16
CA GLU A 654 1.18 11.22 14.23
C GLU A 654 1.79 9.83 14.49
N ARG A 655 1.07 8.93 15.18
CA ARG A 655 1.53 7.56 15.44
C ARG A 655 1.67 6.71 14.19
N TYR A 656 0.98 7.10 13.11
CA TYR A 656 0.96 6.41 11.83
C TYR A 656 1.80 7.14 10.78
N LEU A 657 2.59 8.15 11.20
CA LEU A 657 3.65 8.74 10.39
C LEU A 657 4.93 7.90 10.54
N ASP A 658 5.15 7.01 9.56
CA ASP A 658 6.46 6.35 9.39
C ASP A 658 7.46 7.30 8.65
N VAL A 659 8.46 6.75 7.99
CA VAL A 659 9.39 7.47 7.11
C VAL A 659 8.87 7.53 5.66
N PRO A 660 9.31 8.52 4.85
CA PRO A 660 9.01 8.55 3.43
C PRO A 660 9.58 7.33 2.70
N ALA A 661 8.86 6.83 1.69
CA ALA A 661 9.28 5.69 0.86
C ALA A 661 10.43 6.04 -0.08
N PHE A 662 10.52 7.32 -0.43
CA PHE A 662 11.48 7.85 -1.39
C PHE A 662 12.21 9.05 -0.79
N PRO A 663 13.53 9.18 -0.98
CA PRO A 663 14.33 10.28 -0.44
C PRO A 663 13.98 11.68 -0.99
N VAL A 664 13.11 11.79 -2.00
CA VAL A 664 12.60 13.08 -2.46
C VAL A 664 11.20 12.90 -3.03
N GLY A 665 10.29 13.76 -2.61
CA GLY A 665 8.95 13.85 -3.18
C GLY A 665 8.07 12.63 -2.93
N ASP A 666 8.11 12.05 -1.74
CA ASP A 666 7.00 11.19 -1.33
C ASP A 666 5.76 12.05 -1.04
N LEU A 667 4.89 12.21 -2.05
CA LEU A 667 3.73 13.09 -1.92
C LEU A 667 2.68 12.53 -0.95
N TYR A 668 2.60 11.21 -0.77
CA TYR A 668 1.68 10.65 0.23
C TYR A 668 2.21 10.94 1.63
N TYR A 669 3.51 10.86 1.87
CA TYR A 669 4.10 11.29 3.14
C TYR A 669 3.84 12.77 3.43
N VAL A 670 4.08 13.65 2.45
CA VAL A 670 3.77 15.09 2.54
C VAL A 670 2.32 15.33 2.91
N GLN A 671 1.38 14.64 2.24
CA GLN A 671 -0.04 14.83 2.53
C GLN A 671 -0.45 14.27 3.90
N LYS A 672 0.16 13.17 4.35
CA LYS A 672 -0.05 12.67 5.72
C LYS A 672 0.39 13.72 6.76
N LEU A 673 1.56 14.35 6.59
CA LEU A 673 2.02 15.45 7.45
C LEU A 673 1.02 16.61 7.47
N VAL A 674 0.55 17.03 6.28
CA VAL A 674 -0.46 18.10 6.15
C VAL A 674 -1.73 17.79 6.93
N TRP A 675 -2.27 16.57 6.81
CA TRP A 675 -3.48 16.20 7.52
C TRP A 675 -3.26 15.96 9.02
N THR A 676 -2.07 15.53 9.45
CA THR A 676 -1.71 15.54 10.88
C THR A 676 -1.74 16.95 11.43
N LEU A 677 -1.12 17.91 10.73
CA LEU A 677 -1.10 19.33 11.11
C LEU A 677 -2.50 19.95 11.12
N ALA A 678 -3.30 19.68 10.08
CA ALA A 678 -4.68 20.14 9.98
C ALA A 678 -5.54 19.67 11.16
N ASN A 679 -5.33 18.43 11.62
CA ASN A 679 -6.02 17.86 12.78
C ASN A 679 -5.30 18.14 14.11
N SER A 680 -4.23 18.94 14.12
CA SER A 680 -3.57 19.44 15.34
C SER A 680 -4.03 20.84 15.73
N ILE A 681 -4.84 21.50 14.91
CA ILE A 681 -5.37 22.85 15.18
C ILE A 681 -6.56 22.73 16.14
N PRO A 682 -6.53 23.34 17.35
CA PRO A 682 -7.66 23.37 18.26
C PRO A 682 -8.96 23.84 17.58
N ASP A 683 -10.05 23.10 17.74
CA ASP A 683 -11.34 23.37 17.08
C ASP A 683 -12.55 22.91 17.91
N PHE A 684 -13.77 23.24 17.47
CA PHE A 684 -14.99 22.68 18.04
C PHE A 684 -16.12 22.57 17.01
N SER A 685 -17.05 21.65 17.25
CA SER A 685 -18.24 21.46 16.41
C SER A 685 -19.47 22.18 16.98
N LEU A 686 -20.35 22.67 16.10
CA LEU A 686 -21.63 23.33 16.42
C LEU A 686 -22.77 22.67 15.62
N SER A 687 -23.74 22.08 16.32
CA SER A 687 -24.99 21.57 15.73
C SER A 687 -26.21 22.01 16.56
N VAL A 688 -27.40 22.03 15.94
CA VAL A 688 -28.64 22.54 16.55
C VAL A 688 -29.81 21.64 16.17
N THR A 689 -30.63 21.24 17.14
CA THR A 689 -31.81 20.39 16.93
C THR A 689 -33.06 20.97 17.60
N PRO A 690 -34.20 21.08 16.91
CA PRO A 690 -34.38 20.86 15.46
C PRO A 690 -33.73 21.97 14.61
N THR A 691 -33.56 21.80 13.30
CA THR A 691 -33.06 22.88 12.41
C THR A 691 -34.19 23.78 11.88
N THR A 692 -35.43 23.30 11.93
CA THR A 692 -36.64 24.06 11.63
C THR A 692 -37.69 23.76 12.69
N HIS A 693 -38.31 24.80 13.25
CA HIS A 693 -39.44 24.68 14.16
C HIS A 693 -40.59 25.53 13.66
N ALA A 694 -41.82 25.03 13.80
CA ALA A 694 -43.02 25.80 13.48
C ALA A 694 -43.89 25.98 14.72
N ILE A 695 -44.45 27.17 14.89
CA ILE A 695 -45.29 27.56 16.03
C ILE A 695 -46.43 28.46 15.56
N LYS A 696 -47.45 28.68 16.40
CA LYS A 696 -48.46 29.72 16.16
C LYS A 696 -47.97 31.08 16.64
N ALA A 697 -48.62 32.15 16.17
CA ALA A 697 -48.32 33.49 16.65
C ALA A 697 -48.48 33.62 18.18
N GLY A 698 -47.52 34.27 18.82
CA GLY A 698 -47.41 34.46 20.26
C GLY A 698 -46.86 33.25 21.05
N GLU A 699 -46.52 32.15 20.40
CA GLU A 699 -45.93 30.97 21.05
C GLU A 699 -44.40 31.07 21.20
N THR A 700 -43.81 30.07 21.86
CA THR A 700 -42.37 29.95 22.07
C THR A 700 -41.85 28.68 21.40
N ALA A 701 -40.74 28.80 20.67
CA ALA A 701 -39.97 27.68 20.14
C ALA A 701 -38.70 27.46 20.97
N VAL A 702 -38.29 26.20 21.10
CA VAL A 702 -37.07 25.81 21.83
C VAL A 702 -36.18 24.98 20.91
N TYR A 703 -34.89 25.30 20.93
CA TYR A 703 -33.84 24.60 20.20
C TYR A 703 -32.73 24.19 21.17
N THR A 704 -32.09 23.05 20.90
CA THR A 704 -30.91 22.59 21.63
C THR A 704 -29.68 22.75 20.76
N ILE A 705 -28.71 23.55 21.22
CA ILE A 705 -27.39 23.71 20.63
C ILE A 705 -26.45 22.68 21.27
N HIS A 706 -25.75 21.90 20.45
CA HIS A 706 -24.73 20.96 20.88
C HIS A 706 -23.35 21.46 20.44
N LEU A 707 -22.42 21.54 21.40
CA LEU A 707 -21.03 21.89 21.17
C LEU A 707 -20.12 20.78 21.69
N GLN A 708 -19.17 20.33 20.87
CA GLN A 708 -18.18 19.31 21.24
C GLN A 708 -16.77 19.84 20.95
N PRO A 709 -15.80 19.67 21.86
CA PRO A 709 -14.42 20.05 21.60
C PRO A 709 -13.82 19.15 20.53
N GLY A 710 -12.84 19.67 19.79
CA GLY A 710 -11.98 18.94 18.87
C GLY A 710 -10.51 19.36 19.06
N ASN A 711 -9.56 18.46 18.78
CA ASN A 711 -8.13 18.76 18.76
C ASN A 711 -7.61 19.50 20.02
N ASP A 712 -7.83 18.92 21.20
CA ASP A 712 -7.41 19.50 22.51
C ASP A 712 -7.95 20.91 22.81
N PHE A 713 -8.99 21.36 22.11
CA PHE A 713 -9.60 22.66 22.35
C PHE A 713 -10.10 22.80 23.79
N SER A 714 -9.43 23.67 24.54
CA SER A 714 -9.71 23.94 25.95
C SER A 714 -10.26 25.34 26.21
N ASP A 715 -10.33 26.19 25.18
CA ASP A 715 -10.84 27.55 25.32
C ASP A 715 -12.35 27.58 25.56
N ASN A 716 -12.81 28.65 26.19
CA ASN A 716 -14.24 28.87 26.38
C ASN A 716 -14.90 29.33 25.06
N VAL A 717 -16.10 28.80 24.78
CA VAL A 717 -16.90 29.18 23.60
C VAL A 717 -18.01 30.15 23.98
N THR A 718 -17.99 31.33 23.36
CA THR A 718 -19.03 32.35 23.47
C THR A 718 -20.06 32.20 22.35
N LEU A 719 -21.35 32.15 22.69
CA LEU A 719 -22.48 32.05 21.78
C LEU A 719 -23.18 33.40 21.59
N SER A 720 -23.53 33.72 20.36
CA SER A 720 -24.38 34.85 19.99
C SER A 720 -25.36 34.49 18.89
N THR A 721 -26.44 35.25 18.74
CA THR A 721 -27.41 35.09 17.64
C THR A 721 -27.68 36.42 16.96
N ASN A 722 -28.08 36.41 15.68
CA ASN A 722 -28.80 37.56 15.13
C ASN A 722 -30.21 37.63 15.78
N THR A 723 -30.79 38.82 15.87
CA THR A 723 -32.14 39.01 16.42
C THR A 723 -33.02 39.75 15.43
N PRO A 724 -33.68 39.02 14.50
CA PRO A 724 -34.68 39.59 13.59
C PRO A 724 -35.81 40.30 14.36
N GLY A 725 -36.36 41.38 13.78
CA GLY A 725 -37.50 42.08 14.37
C GLY A 725 -38.76 41.22 14.41
N GLY A 726 -39.52 41.29 15.51
CA GLY A 726 -40.76 40.52 15.71
C GLY A 726 -40.61 39.24 16.54
N ILE A 727 -39.38 38.91 16.95
CA ILE A 727 -39.09 37.82 17.89
C ILE A 727 -38.15 38.28 19.00
N ASN A 728 -38.18 37.59 20.15
CA ASN A 728 -37.18 37.74 21.20
C ASN A 728 -36.42 36.42 21.37
N ILE A 729 -35.09 36.50 21.52
CA ILE A 729 -34.21 35.33 21.56
C ILE A 729 -33.41 35.34 22.86
N SER A 730 -33.33 34.20 23.53
CA SER A 730 -32.50 34.03 24.74
C SER A 730 -31.76 32.70 24.72
N LEU A 731 -30.55 32.70 25.28
CA LEU A 731 -29.71 31.52 25.48
C LEU A 731 -29.65 31.20 26.97
N SER A 732 -29.74 29.92 27.35
CA SER A 732 -29.61 29.51 28.75
C SER A 732 -28.21 29.77 29.32
N ASN A 733 -27.19 29.74 28.46
CA ASN A 733 -25.83 30.18 28.75
C ASN A 733 -25.18 30.66 27.44
N ASN A 734 -24.47 31.78 27.48
CA ASN A 734 -23.78 32.35 26.33
C ASN A 734 -22.26 32.15 26.37
N ASN A 735 -21.70 31.54 27.43
CA ASN A 735 -20.28 31.23 27.53
C ASN A 735 -20.07 29.86 28.20
N VAL A 736 -19.49 28.90 27.48
CA VAL A 736 -19.42 27.50 27.91
C VAL A 736 -18.02 26.91 27.74
N THR A 737 -17.62 26.07 28.69
CA THR A 737 -16.54 25.08 28.52
C THR A 737 -17.10 23.87 27.77
N LEU A 738 -16.34 23.27 26.87
CA LEU A 738 -16.80 22.12 26.09
C LEU A 738 -16.47 20.78 26.79
N PRO A 739 -17.28 19.72 26.58
CA PRO A 739 -18.52 19.66 25.79
C PRO A 739 -19.70 20.33 26.49
N ALA A 740 -20.62 20.91 25.71
CA ALA A 740 -21.76 21.66 26.24
C ALA A 740 -23.05 21.47 25.44
N GLN A 741 -24.18 21.59 26.14
CA GLN A 741 -25.51 21.77 25.53
C GLN A 741 -26.12 23.07 26.02
N VAL A 742 -26.64 23.88 25.09
CA VAL A 742 -27.25 25.19 25.39
C VAL A 742 -28.66 25.25 24.82
N THR A 743 -29.62 25.69 25.64
CA THR A 743 -31.00 25.88 25.20
C THR A 743 -31.15 27.27 24.60
N LEU A 744 -31.67 27.34 23.38
CA LEU A 744 -32.05 28.57 22.69
C LEU A 744 -33.57 28.67 22.70
N THR A 745 -34.10 29.72 23.31
CA THR A 745 -35.53 30.00 23.40
C THR A 745 -35.88 31.19 22.52
N VAL A 746 -36.85 31.00 21.62
CA VAL A 746 -37.34 32.02 20.70
C VAL A 746 -38.82 32.29 20.97
N VAL A 747 -39.16 33.51 21.35
CA VAL A 747 -40.52 33.95 21.64
C VAL A 747 -41.03 34.80 20.49
N ASP A 748 -42.16 34.43 19.89
CA ASP A 748 -42.82 35.28 18.91
C ASP A 748 -43.53 36.46 19.59
N LEU A 749 -43.34 37.67 19.06
CA LEU A 749 -43.89 38.90 19.64
C LEU A 749 -45.19 39.36 18.96
N HIS A 750 -45.66 38.63 17.95
CA HIS A 750 -46.97 38.91 17.36
C HIS A 750 -48.08 38.51 18.33
N ASN A 751 -49.19 39.23 18.27
CA ASN A 751 -50.36 38.84 19.03
C ASN A 751 -50.97 37.55 18.45
N SER A 752 -51.73 36.83 19.27
CA SER A 752 -52.36 35.56 18.87
C SER A 752 -53.43 35.70 17.77
N SER A 753 -53.79 36.92 17.36
CA SER A 753 -54.67 37.19 16.22
C SER A 753 -53.92 37.45 14.91
N PHE A 754 -52.59 37.33 14.91
CA PHE A 754 -51.77 37.39 13.72
C PHE A 754 -51.90 36.07 12.95
N GLU A 755 -52.38 36.12 11.70
CA GLU A 755 -52.75 34.95 10.90
C GLU A 755 -51.81 34.71 9.70
N ASP A 756 -50.92 35.66 9.41
CA ASP A 756 -50.00 35.54 8.29
C ASP A 756 -48.86 34.55 8.60
N THR A 757 -48.35 33.90 7.56
CA THR A 757 -47.19 33.02 7.66
C THR A 757 -45.91 33.85 7.55
N LEU A 758 -45.05 33.77 8.57
CA LEU A 758 -43.72 34.40 8.57
C LEU A 758 -42.63 33.35 8.77
N THR A 759 -41.44 33.62 8.22
CA THR A 759 -40.26 32.77 8.41
C THR A 759 -39.10 33.62 8.88
N TYR A 760 -38.47 33.19 9.97
CA TYR A 760 -37.28 33.79 10.53
C TYR A 760 -36.07 32.88 10.31
N ASN A 761 -34.99 33.46 9.79
CA ASN A 761 -33.66 32.82 9.76
C ASN A 761 -32.84 33.34 10.94
N ILE A 762 -32.51 32.44 11.86
CA ILE A 762 -31.72 32.76 13.06
C ILE A 762 -30.35 32.11 12.91
N THR A 763 -29.31 32.92 12.77
CA THR A 763 -27.91 32.52 12.71
C THR A 763 -27.30 32.56 14.11
N ILE A 764 -26.89 31.41 14.59
CA ILE A 764 -26.14 31.20 15.83
C ILE A 764 -24.65 31.22 15.47
N THR A 765 -23.87 32.02 16.19
CA THR A 765 -22.41 32.11 16.09
C THR A 765 -21.80 31.63 17.40
N ALA A 766 -20.81 30.75 17.32
CA ALA A 766 -20.05 30.23 18.45
C ALA A 766 -18.57 30.59 18.22
N SER A 767 -17.91 31.26 19.17
CA SER A 767 -16.51 31.72 19.01
C SER A 767 -15.67 31.43 20.27
N GLY A 768 -14.46 30.90 20.10
CA GLY A 768 -13.49 30.66 21.18
C GLY A 768 -12.16 30.19 20.61
N GLY A 769 -11.03 30.53 21.26
CA GLY A 769 -9.68 30.09 20.84
C GLY A 769 -9.35 30.37 19.37
N ASP A 770 -9.62 31.58 18.89
CA ASP A 770 -9.52 32.02 17.48
C ASP A 770 -10.42 31.26 16.47
N VAL A 771 -11.24 30.30 16.92
CA VAL A 771 -12.17 29.53 16.11
C VAL A 771 -13.57 30.14 16.16
N THR A 772 -14.23 30.25 15.00
CA THR A 772 -15.63 30.69 14.89
C THR A 772 -16.45 29.73 14.04
N ARG A 773 -17.59 29.27 14.56
CA ARG A 773 -18.56 28.39 13.88
C ARG A 773 -19.94 29.03 13.80
N GLN A 774 -20.65 28.81 12.69
CA GLN A 774 -22.00 29.34 12.49
C GLN A 774 -23.02 28.28 12.03
N ARG A 775 -24.26 28.40 12.53
CA ARG A 775 -25.42 27.59 12.10
C ARG A 775 -26.67 28.44 12.00
N THR A 776 -27.40 28.33 10.90
CA THR A 776 -28.68 29.01 10.70
C THR A 776 -29.84 28.03 10.86
N ILE A 777 -30.79 28.36 11.72
CA ILE A 777 -32.04 27.63 11.96
C ILE A 777 -33.23 28.44 11.45
N LYS A 778 -34.38 27.77 11.25
CA LYS A 778 -35.61 28.39 10.76
C LYS A 778 -36.75 28.30 11.77
N LEU A 779 -37.36 29.43 12.09
CA LEU A 779 -38.64 29.48 12.80
C LEU A 779 -39.75 29.88 11.82
N ILE A 780 -40.84 29.12 11.78
CA ILE A 780 -42.01 29.40 10.95
C ILE A 780 -43.20 29.73 11.87
N ILE A 781 -43.77 30.92 11.71
CA ILE A 781 -45.01 31.34 12.38
C ILE A 781 -46.19 31.00 11.48
N ASN A 782 -47.23 30.39 12.04
CA ASN A 782 -48.47 30.01 11.35
C ASN A 782 -48.20 29.27 10.02
N PRO A 783 -47.51 28.12 10.06
CA PRO A 783 -47.21 27.35 8.86
C PRO A 783 -48.51 26.94 8.13
N LYS A 784 -48.55 27.16 6.82
CA LYS A 784 -49.60 26.58 5.96
C LYS A 784 -49.10 25.25 5.43
N TYR A 785 -49.77 24.16 5.82
CA TYR A 785 -49.43 22.82 5.34
C TYR A 785 -50.17 22.54 4.04
N SER A 786 -49.43 22.21 2.98
CA SER A 786 -49.99 21.62 1.76
C SER A 786 -49.71 20.12 1.77
N HIS A 787 -50.75 19.29 1.82
CA HIS A 787 -50.61 17.84 1.74
C HIS A 787 -50.75 17.43 0.27
N LEU A 788 -49.71 16.85 -0.32
CA LEU A 788 -49.80 16.23 -1.64
C LEU A 788 -50.47 14.85 -1.49
N PRO A 789 -51.52 14.52 -2.26
CA PRO A 789 -52.09 13.19 -2.25
C PRO A 789 -51.09 12.20 -2.87
N ILE A 790 -50.71 11.17 -2.10
CA ILE A 790 -49.99 10.00 -2.62
C ILE A 790 -51.02 9.08 -3.28
N ILE A 791 -50.96 8.96 -4.61
CA ILE A 791 -51.75 7.97 -5.36
C ILE A 791 -51.00 6.65 -5.29
N TYR A 792 -51.52 5.68 -4.53
CA TYR A 792 -51.11 4.29 -4.64
C TYR A 792 -51.81 3.69 -5.87
N HIS A 793 -51.05 3.32 -6.91
CA HIS A 793 -51.54 2.38 -7.90
C HIS A 793 -51.51 0.98 -7.27
N GLN A 794 -52.68 0.34 -7.20
CA GLN A 794 -52.83 -1.07 -6.81
C GLN A 794 -52.21 -2.01 -7.84
#